data_AF-A0A495KX63-F1
#
_entry.id   AF-A0A495KX63-F1
#
_cell.length_a   1.000
_cell.length_b   1.000
_cell.length_c   1.000
_cell.angle_alpha   90.00
_cell.angle_beta   90.00
_cell.angle_gamma   90.00
#
_symmetry.space_group_name_H-M   'P 1'
#
loop_
_entity.id
_entity.type
_entity.pdbx_description
1 polymer ?
#
loop_
_entity_poly.entity_id
_entity_poly.type
_entity_poly.pdbx_seq_one_letter_code
_entity_poly.pdbx_strand_id
1 'polypeptide(L)'
;MDPLALWFLGNAVGPDAYQRTLNSLSPQSAEDRLARSVRDAVGRYPKGVFRRWYRTEDTWLDLVAGGQESFDSLVDRLIAMSAGNVWGSAIQRDRAEAIVQAVVRGFMASLDPSEAVAAADYRSTQRDSELDQNAEHRTTQLRSHLDQRFDIVERQFGATANFDSRVAELPGPARPYFAELGATQETTRLLDIAAADSPRTALVQLAADIPLWLRDANSKTLMAAAELCRCYGVHQGAGQLFALAADRSADRAYFYARAAAELEISGDGDRSRELIQQAISLSTAKEVEAIKAALVGDPDRVLSLLSEEDALVEPYLVSIRLYGLRATRELDDVIGFLASALNRYPEFSGIRINLAWAYLQRSQSPTTTSRTTDRQAALDLSLEARQLRRTWRAEAGDAAHVACQTALALGDYDQVIRIGMAPPDGEAWPSEASNTEVRLSVAQAALASGQTDVLRTVVDLVTDRFHRAILQAEVLLNTDAERGVLQAAYDAVWGEICGEEQRVLYWLSGAAAGVDLHGVDELTGRDDDVPLLVEAQLYMAREEHEAAVTLLRRGQRTESTTRLLVDALIGMNDIDRAVDELKVAATRFNDITHLVRAVEVLGRVSRLNEAAELAQEALQRVPQTLRAARAFLHEVLVERAGVATAWGDMAVRSRAWIDDLGPSPRNRWHLVLALHNGGDREGAWRVLREPPVLRPSTASQARLWAVLAAQESPNPEVAEEILALVDAYSDDAELARIAVGLFFGRGDETWGEVQPEAISRFQELLSDNAVDYGSDEDAGVFILAGTVEEMFEQLRPSLETNARTTAEMEEKVRQGWPYGLLASVGHRPYTAVLIHRAAGCLPIATVDRHQTEAEVEAARAALGRSISIDASTLVISGYIRDLWPHLRGSFSRLDLPQPAHADVIRMVDDFRSPVHGTLYFDTSVEAVRGAEVDPEIQERLLEHGEWVAAQIADLRVVDWPHLSVLREGLNDRFLPWLAALDMAKSQGLPLWCDDLGVRSLALSDNVSVFGTTALITALTETSAIEEGTAQRALRKLREEYVVDLPFDADWLRLSAASDEWRPGPSAFYFSRPGAWVDLENTYRAWSELAQSAAEAEHVRVAGWVHAAALGLASAVDGAKASNALAAIAGKGIVITYFDPEALAACVARVREVALAAGIRNPVPTLVATLFEQLTEAVGAETAARLVMSEHLADEDRAVARDLVLGVVS
;
A
#
# COMPACT_ATOMS: atom_id res chain seq x y z
N MET A 1 -43.86 32.89 -21.57
CA MET A 1 -42.80 33.92 -21.71
C MET A 1 -42.69 34.30 -23.17
N ASP A 2 -42.40 35.56 -23.51
CA ASP A 2 -42.18 35.98 -24.90
C ASP A 2 -40.95 35.23 -25.45
N PRO A 3 -41.06 34.49 -26.57
CA PRO A 3 -39.91 33.77 -27.15
C PRO A 3 -38.75 34.68 -27.52
N LEU A 4 -39.03 35.95 -27.81
CA LEU A 4 -38.00 36.97 -28.04
C LEU A 4 -37.30 37.32 -26.72
N ALA A 5 -38.05 37.51 -25.64
CA ALA A 5 -37.48 37.70 -24.31
C ALA A 5 -36.70 36.46 -23.85
N LEU A 6 -37.09 35.23 -24.22
CA LEU A 6 -36.33 34.00 -23.94
C LEU A 6 -35.06 33.83 -24.79
N TRP A 7 -35.04 34.40 -26.00
CA TRP A 7 -33.84 34.42 -26.85
C TRP A 7 -32.84 35.49 -26.39
N PHE A 8 -33.32 36.59 -25.81
CA PHE A 8 -32.49 37.60 -25.13
C PHE A 8 -32.14 37.23 -23.66
N LEU A 9 -33.00 36.47 -22.97
CA LEU A 9 -32.81 35.99 -21.60
C LEU A 9 -32.53 34.47 -21.65
N GLY A 10 -31.29 34.11 -21.97
CA GLY A 10 -30.86 32.72 -22.08
C GLY A 10 -30.85 31.98 -20.75
N ASN A 11 -32.01 31.66 -20.17
CA ASN A 11 -32.17 30.74 -19.03
C ASN A 11 -33.62 30.21 -18.88
N ALA A 12 -33.73 28.91 -18.58
CA ALA A 12 -34.90 28.13 -18.14
C ALA A 12 -35.79 27.48 -19.22
N VAL A 13 -35.51 26.21 -19.54
CA VAL A 13 -36.34 25.01 -19.26
C VAL A 13 -35.69 23.78 -19.92
N GLY A 14 -35.53 22.70 -19.13
CA GLY A 14 -34.92 21.43 -19.52
C GLY A 14 -35.77 20.54 -20.45
N PRO A 15 -35.23 19.37 -20.87
CA PRO A 15 -35.60 18.67 -22.11
C PRO A 15 -37.00 18.04 -22.17
N ASP A 16 -37.82 18.15 -21.13
CA ASP A 16 -39.01 17.29 -20.98
C ASP A 16 -40.35 17.96 -21.36
N ALA A 17 -40.30 19.19 -21.90
CA ALA A 17 -41.49 19.95 -22.31
C ALA A 17 -41.58 20.23 -23.84
N TYR A 18 -40.54 19.93 -24.61
CA TYR A 18 -40.51 20.19 -26.07
C TYR A 18 -40.83 18.93 -26.91
N GLN A 19 -40.75 17.75 -26.31
CA GLN A 19 -40.97 16.46 -26.95
C GLN A 19 -42.45 16.13 -27.20
N ARG A 20 -43.40 16.93 -26.66
CA ARG A 20 -44.86 16.75 -26.87
C ARG A 20 -45.48 17.65 -27.95
N THR A 21 -44.70 18.49 -28.61
CA THR A 21 -45.18 19.32 -29.73
C THR A 21 -44.59 18.89 -31.08
N LEU A 22 -43.80 17.81 -31.08
CA LEU A 22 -43.04 17.27 -32.22
C LEU A 22 -43.64 15.97 -32.80
N ASN A 23 -44.97 15.89 -32.89
CA ASN A 23 -45.68 14.77 -33.55
C ASN A 23 -46.67 15.23 -34.64
N SER A 24 -46.39 16.34 -35.32
CA SER A 24 -47.09 16.69 -36.57
C SER A 24 -46.12 17.23 -37.63
N LEU A 25 -45.39 16.30 -38.25
CA LEU A 25 -44.62 16.57 -39.46
C LEU A 25 -45.56 16.93 -40.61
N SER A 26 -45.33 18.10 -41.21
CA SER A 26 -45.77 18.45 -42.56
C SER A 26 -44.51 18.68 -43.42
N PRO A 27 -44.46 18.18 -44.67
CA PRO A 27 -43.22 17.98 -45.43
C PRO A 27 -42.64 19.25 -46.08
N GLN A 28 -42.66 20.38 -45.38
CA GLN A 28 -42.17 21.67 -45.90
C GLN A 28 -40.82 22.03 -45.29
N SER A 29 -39.92 22.63 -46.08
CA SER A 29 -38.60 23.07 -45.61
C SER A 29 -38.71 24.14 -44.50
N ALA A 30 -37.75 24.16 -43.54
CA ALA A 30 -37.71 25.12 -42.43
C ALA A 30 -37.79 26.59 -42.89
N GLU A 31 -37.14 26.89 -44.01
CA GLU A 31 -37.17 28.19 -44.70
C GLU A 31 -38.60 28.64 -45.06
N ASP A 32 -39.46 27.72 -45.52
CA ASP A 32 -40.84 28.04 -45.89
C ASP A 32 -41.76 28.21 -44.67
N ARG A 33 -41.46 27.55 -43.54
CA ARG A 33 -42.16 27.76 -42.26
C ARG A 33 -41.88 29.15 -41.70
N LEU A 34 -40.61 29.54 -41.65
CA LEU A 34 -40.19 30.86 -41.20
C LEU A 34 -40.68 31.97 -42.14
N ALA A 35 -40.61 31.76 -43.46
CA ALA A 35 -41.13 32.71 -44.42
C ALA A 35 -42.64 32.97 -44.25
N ARG A 36 -43.41 31.96 -43.81
CA ARG A 36 -44.84 32.11 -43.49
C ARG A 36 -45.04 32.87 -42.18
N SER A 37 -44.33 32.49 -41.12
CA SER A 37 -44.38 33.19 -39.82
C SER A 37 -44.02 34.68 -39.93
N VAL A 38 -42.97 35.01 -40.69
CA VAL A 38 -42.59 36.40 -40.98
C VAL A 38 -43.69 37.12 -41.78
N ARG A 39 -44.31 36.45 -42.77
CA ARG A 39 -45.43 37.05 -43.53
C ARG A 39 -46.59 37.39 -42.61
N ASP A 40 -46.93 36.50 -41.69
CA ASP A 40 -48.05 36.67 -40.77
C ASP A 40 -47.75 37.78 -39.74
N ALA A 41 -46.49 37.91 -39.31
CA ALA A 41 -46.07 38.92 -38.33
C ALA A 41 -45.90 40.33 -38.91
N VAL A 42 -45.30 40.49 -40.11
CA VAL A 42 -44.95 41.81 -40.68
C VAL A 42 -45.62 42.12 -42.03
N GLY A 43 -46.50 41.24 -42.51
CA GLY A 43 -47.24 41.42 -43.76
C GLY A 43 -46.40 41.18 -45.02
N ARG A 44 -46.54 42.05 -46.04
CA ARG A 44 -45.69 41.96 -47.25
C ARG A 44 -44.25 42.35 -46.93
N TYR A 45 -43.32 41.46 -47.25
CA TYR A 45 -41.88 41.68 -47.21
C TYR A 45 -41.22 41.13 -48.49
N PRO A 46 -40.02 41.60 -48.87
CA PRO A 46 -39.34 41.14 -50.08
C PRO A 46 -38.82 39.70 -49.91
N LYS A 47 -39.66 38.71 -50.25
CA LYS A 47 -39.40 37.28 -50.06
C LYS A 47 -38.06 36.81 -50.66
N GLY A 48 -37.64 37.37 -51.80
CA GLY A 48 -36.37 37.03 -52.44
C GLY A 48 -35.13 37.51 -51.68
N VAL A 49 -35.22 38.64 -50.97
CA VAL A 49 -34.12 39.15 -50.12
C VAL A 49 -34.04 38.34 -48.84
N PHE A 50 -35.19 38.08 -48.21
CA PHE A 50 -35.29 37.25 -47.01
C PHE A 50 -34.67 35.85 -47.20
N ARG A 51 -35.03 35.14 -48.28
CA ARG A 51 -34.50 33.80 -48.55
C ARG A 51 -33.00 33.80 -48.76
N ARG A 52 -32.46 34.85 -49.39
CA ARG A 52 -31.03 34.99 -49.62
C ARG A 52 -30.30 35.26 -48.31
N TRP A 53 -30.87 36.12 -47.46
CA TRP A 53 -30.33 36.45 -46.13
C TRP A 53 -30.34 35.22 -45.22
N TYR A 54 -31.46 34.51 -45.15
CA TYR A 54 -31.60 33.30 -44.34
C TYR A 54 -30.66 32.16 -44.76
N ARG A 55 -30.20 32.11 -46.02
CA ARG A 55 -29.29 31.06 -46.52
C ARG A 55 -27.80 31.37 -46.32
N THR A 56 -27.45 32.51 -45.76
CA THR A 56 -26.05 32.82 -45.46
C THR A 56 -25.61 32.12 -44.18
N GLU A 57 -24.42 31.53 -44.21
CA GLU A 57 -23.82 30.80 -43.08
C GLU A 57 -23.71 31.68 -41.83
N ASP A 58 -23.25 32.92 -41.99
CA ASP A 58 -23.15 33.88 -40.87
C ASP A 58 -24.51 34.19 -40.23
N THR A 59 -25.60 34.18 -40.99
CA THR A 59 -26.96 34.40 -40.46
C THR A 59 -27.41 33.22 -39.62
N TRP A 60 -27.02 32.00 -40.01
CA TRP A 60 -27.25 30.80 -39.21
C TRP A 60 -26.40 30.79 -37.94
N LEU A 61 -25.13 31.17 -38.03
CA LEU A 61 -24.24 31.27 -36.87
C LEU A 61 -24.76 32.29 -35.85
N ASP A 62 -25.19 33.49 -36.28
CA ASP A 62 -25.74 34.51 -35.38
C ASP A 62 -27.11 34.10 -34.80
N LEU A 63 -27.94 33.40 -35.58
CA LEU A 63 -29.19 32.84 -35.08
C LEU A 63 -28.94 31.76 -34.03
N VAL A 64 -27.92 30.90 -34.20
CA VAL A 64 -27.53 29.85 -33.25
C VAL A 64 -26.81 30.42 -32.04
N ALA A 65 -25.96 31.44 -32.17
CA ALA A 65 -25.26 32.06 -31.05
C ALA A 65 -26.22 32.78 -30.08
N GLY A 66 -27.22 33.49 -30.60
CA GLY A 66 -28.17 34.26 -29.78
C GLY A 66 -27.55 35.52 -29.15
N GLY A 67 -28.36 36.33 -28.44
CA GLY A 67 -27.89 37.53 -27.75
C GLY A 67 -28.06 38.86 -28.52
N GLN A 68 -27.83 39.97 -27.82
CA GLN A 68 -28.10 41.32 -28.36
C GLN A 68 -27.18 41.72 -29.52
N GLU A 69 -25.89 41.37 -29.47
CA GLU A 69 -24.95 41.66 -30.56
C GLU A 69 -25.26 40.85 -31.82
N SER A 70 -25.61 39.56 -31.65
CA SER A 70 -26.09 38.70 -32.75
C SER A 70 -27.38 39.26 -33.36
N PHE A 71 -28.28 39.82 -32.54
CA PHE A 71 -29.50 40.46 -33.04
C PHE A 71 -29.21 41.68 -33.90
N ASP A 72 -28.33 42.56 -33.43
CA ASP A 72 -27.96 43.78 -34.14
C ASP A 72 -27.21 43.45 -35.44
N SER A 73 -26.32 42.44 -35.41
CA SER A 73 -25.64 41.88 -36.61
C SER A 73 -26.64 41.34 -37.64
N LEU A 74 -27.63 40.55 -37.20
CA LEU A 74 -28.68 40.00 -38.06
C LEU A 74 -29.50 41.09 -38.75
N VAL A 75 -29.86 42.14 -38.01
CA VAL A 75 -30.59 43.30 -38.50
C VAL A 75 -29.77 44.06 -39.53
N ASP A 76 -28.52 44.40 -39.22
CA ASP A 76 -27.64 45.16 -40.11
C ASP A 76 -27.36 44.38 -41.41
N ARG A 77 -27.18 43.05 -41.32
CA ARG A 77 -26.96 42.19 -42.48
C ARG A 77 -28.20 42.10 -43.39
N LEU A 78 -29.39 42.05 -42.81
CA LEU A 78 -30.64 42.05 -43.59
C LEU A 78 -30.83 43.38 -44.34
N ILE A 79 -30.51 44.51 -43.70
CA ILE A 79 -30.53 45.83 -44.32
C ILE A 79 -29.53 45.89 -45.47
N ALA A 80 -28.28 45.49 -45.24
CA ALA A 80 -27.23 45.49 -46.25
C ALA A 80 -27.60 44.65 -47.50
N MET A 81 -28.14 43.44 -47.29
CA MET A 81 -28.58 42.58 -48.40
C MET A 81 -29.77 43.13 -49.18
N SER A 82 -30.63 43.91 -48.52
CA SER A 82 -31.75 44.55 -49.20
C SER A 82 -31.33 45.71 -50.09
N ALA A 83 -30.22 46.38 -49.76
CA ALA A 83 -29.69 47.52 -50.53
C ALA A 83 -29.02 47.09 -51.85
N GLY A 84 -28.55 45.84 -51.97
CA GLY A 84 -27.89 45.30 -53.17
C GLY A 84 -28.82 44.81 -54.30
N ASN A 85 -30.14 45.02 -54.19
CA ASN A 85 -31.12 44.50 -55.14
C ASN A 85 -31.55 45.59 -56.14
N VAL A 86 -31.16 45.47 -57.41
CA VAL A 86 -31.23 46.52 -58.46
C VAL A 86 -32.64 47.09 -58.74
N TRP A 87 -33.72 46.44 -58.27
CA TRP A 87 -35.11 46.82 -58.53
C TRP A 87 -35.99 47.02 -57.27
N GLY A 88 -35.39 47.13 -56.06
CA GLY A 88 -36.13 47.33 -54.80
C GLY A 88 -35.51 48.37 -53.87
N SER A 89 -36.32 49.09 -53.10
CA SER A 89 -35.84 50.01 -52.06
C SER A 89 -35.28 49.25 -50.85
N ALA A 90 -34.17 49.72 -50.28
CA ALA A 90 -33.58 49.16 -49.07
C ALA A 90 -34.59 49.12 -47.92
N ILE A 91 -34.59 48.02 -47.16
CA ILE A 91 -35.45 47.83 -45.99
C ILE A 91 -34.95 48.79 -44.89
N GLN A 92 -35.84 49.62 -44.35
CA GLN A 92 -35.53 50.48 -43.21
C GLN A 92 -35.29 49.66 -41.94
N ARG A 93 -34.41 50.14 -41.05
CA ARG A 93 -33.97 49.42 -39.84
C ARG A 93 -35.12 48.91 -38.98
N ASP A 94 -36.10 49.74 -38.66
CA ASP A 94 -37.26 49.34 -37.85
C ASP A 94 -38.04 48.15 -38.48
N ARG A 95 -38.06 48.08 -39.81
CA ARG A 95 -38.72 47.00 -40.54
C ARG A 95 -37.83 45.76 -40.66
N ALA A 96 -36.51 45.93 -40.73
CA ALA A 96 -35.56 44.83 -40.64
C ALA A 96 -35.57 44.19 -39.24
N GLU A 97 -35.59 45.01 -38.18
CA GLU A 97 -35.77 44.58 -36.79
C GLU A 97 -37.06 43.78 -36.62
N ALA A 98 -38.19 44.27 -37.14
CA ALA A 98 -39.45 43.52 -37.07
C ALA A 98 -39.40 42.17 -37.80
N ILE A 99 -38.68 42.09 -38.93
CA ILE A 99 -38.46 40.82 -39.66
C ILE A 99 -37.57 39.88 -38.83
N VAL A 100 -36.43 40.37 -38.32
CA VAL A 100 -35.49 39.57 -37.52
C VAL A 100 -36.15 39.09 -36.22
N GLN A 101 -36.93 39.91 -35.53
CA GLN A 101 -37.70 39.50 -34.36
C GLN A 101 -38.68 38.36 -34.68
N ALA A 102 -39.37 38.44 -35.82
CA ALA A 102 -40.27 37.37 -36.25
C ALA A 102 -39.52 36.07 -36.57
N VAL A 103 -38.32 36.17 -37.16
CA VAL A 103 -37.46 35.02 -37.45
C VAL A 103 -36.96 34.38 -36.17
N VAL A 104 -36.40 35.17 -35.26
CA VAL A 104 -35.88 34.71 -33.97
C VAL A 104 -36.96 33.97 -33.17
N ARG A 105 -38.18 34.52 -33.08
CA ARG A 105 -39.31 33.87 -32.40
C ARG A 105 -39.71 32.53 -33.02
N GLY A 106 -39.55 32.38 -34.32
CA GLY A 106 -39.92 31.16 -35.06
C GLY A 106 -38.79 30.17 -35.27
N PHE A 107 -37.53 30.55 -35.02
CA PHE A 107 -36.34 29.83 -35.46
C PHE A 107 -36.25 28.43 -34.86
N MET A 108 -36.24 28.32 -33.53
CA MET A 108 -36.13 27.02 -32.83
C MET A 108 -37.27 26.05 -33.21
N ALA A 109 -38.49 26.57 -33.37
CA ALA A 109 -39.66 25.77 -33.77
C ALA A 109 -39.64 25.36 -35.25
N SER A 110 -38.74 25.93 -36.04
CA SER A 110 -38.57 25.61 -37.46
C SER A 110 -37.48 24.57 -37.73
N LEU A 111 -36.58 24.33 -36.77
CA LEU A 111 -35.51 23.33 -36.85
C LEU A 111 -36.06 21.92 -36.64
N ASP A 112 -35.29 20.90 -37.05
CA ASP A 112 -35.57 19.55 -36.61
C ASP A 112 -35.15 19.33 -35.13
N PRO A 113 -35.63 18.25 -34.47
CA PRO A 113 -35.36 18.02 -33.05
C PRO A 113 -33.87 17.91 -32.71
N SER A 114 -33.04 17.37 -33.62
CA SER A 114 -31.61 17.18 -33.41
C SER A 114 -30.84 18.49 -33.53
N GLU A 115 -31.18 19.31 -34.52
CA GLU A 115 -30.62 20.64 -34.75
C GLU A 115 -31.00 21.62 -33.61
N ALA A 116 -32.23 21.52 -33.11
CA ALA A 116 -32.69 22.34 -31.98
C ALA A 116 -31.94 22.02 -30.67
N VAL A 117 -31.60 20.76 -30.43
CA VAL A 117 -30.80 20.33 -29.27
C VAL A 117 -29.34 20.77 -29.43
N ALA A 118 -28.73 20.57 -30.61
CA ALA A 118 -27.37 21.01 -30.87
C ALA A 118 -27.19 22.54 -30.71
N ALA A 119 -28.17 23.33 -31.17
CA ALA A 119 -28.16 24.78 -30.98
C ALA A 119 -28.37 25.20 -29.51
N ALA A 120 -29.07 24.40 -28.71
CA ALA A 120 -29.26 24.66 -27.28
C ALA A 120 -27.99 24.31 -26.46
N ASP A 121 -27.33 23.20 -26.78
CA ASP A 121 -26.05 22.80 -26.16
C ASP A 121 -24.94 23.79 -26.50
N TYR A 122 -24.81 24.20 -27.77
CA TYR A 122 -23.84 25.22 -28.18
C TYR A 122 -23.99 26.54 -27.40
N ARG A 123 -25.25 26.98 -27.16
CA ARG A 123 -25.57 28.17 -26.34
C ARG A 123 -25.35 27.97 -24.83
N SER A 124 -25.20 26.72 -24.37
CA SER A 124 -24.85 26.40 -22.99
C SER A 124 -23.33 26.40 -22.81
N THR A 125 -22.59 25.78 -23.73
CA THR A 125 -21.11 25.69 -23.69
C THR A 125 -20.43 27.06 -23.85
N GLN A 126 -21.00 27.95 -24.68
CA GLN A 126 -20.55 29.35 -24.78
C GLN A 126 -20.74 30.14 -23.47
N ARG A 127 -21.69 29.74 -22.61
CA ARG A 127 -22.06 30.44 -21.36
C ARG A 127 -21.12 30.09 -20.19
N ASP A 128 -20.66 28.85 -20.12
CA ASP A 128 -19.70 28.39 -19.11
C ASP A 128 -18.30 28.98 -19.37
N SER A 129 -17.91 29.14 -20.64
CA SER A 129 -16.64 29.76 -21.04
C SER A 129 -16.54 31.26 -20.68
N GLU A 130 -17.64 32.00 -20.60
CA GLU A 130 -17.66 33.43 -20.24
C GLU A 130 -17.77 33.67 -18.71
N LEU A 131 -18.25 32.67 -17.96
CA LEU A 131 -18.34 32.70 -16.49
C LEU A 131 -16.97 32.41 -15.84
N ASP A 132 -16.18 31.49 -16.41
CA ASP A 132 -14.83 31.16 -15.91
C ASP A 132 -13.82 32.32 -16.13
N GLN A 133 -13.88 33.01 -17.28
CA GLN A 133 -13.01 34.16 -17.57
C GLN A 133 -13.28 35.37 -16.66
N ASN A 134 -14.50 35.53 -16.13
CA ASN A 134 -14.87 36.62 -15.22
C ASN A 134 -14.57 36.30 -13.72
N ALA A 135 -14.50 35.03 -13.34
CA ALA A 135 -14.08 34.60 -12.00
C ALA A 135 -12.56 34.73 -11.80
N GLU A 136 -11.77 34.46 -12.84
CA GLU A 136 -10.31 34.58 -12.83
C GLU A 136 -9.84 36.06 -12.77
N HIS A 137 -10.57 36.96 -13.44
CA HIS A 137 -10.28 38.40 -13.43
C HIS A 137 -10.60 39.08 -12.08
N ARG A 138 -11.67 38.65 -11.37
CA ARG A 138 -12.03 39.17 -10.03
C ARG A 138 -11.12 38.65 -8.92
N THR A 139 -10.64 37.43 -9.03
CA THR A 139 -9.71 36.83 -8.04
C THR A 139 -8.32 37.47 -8.12
N THR A 140 -7.89 37.86 -9.32
CA THR A 140 -6.62 38.58 -9.55
C THR A 140 -6.70 40.06 -9.10
N GLN A 141 -7.84 40.73 -9.29
CA GLN A 141 -8.05 42.11 -8.82
C GLN A 141 -8.25 42.21 -7.29
N LEU A 142 -8.85 41.20 -6.63
CA LEU A 142 -8.96 41.18 -5.16
C LEU A 142 -7.60 41.00 -4.47
N ARG A 143 -6.71 40.19 -5.06
CA ARG A 143 -5.34 39.96 -4.59
C ARG A 143 -4.49 41.24 -4.70
N SER A 144 -4.53 41.90 -5.86
CA SER A 144 -3.85 43.18 -6.10
C SER A 144 -4.37 44.35 -5.26
N HIS A 145 -5.66 44.37 -4.88
CA HIS A 145 -6.26 45.43 -4.08
C HIS A 145 -6.07 45.25 -2.56
N LEU A 146 -5.89 44.02 -2.08
CA LEU A 146 -5.51 43.73 -0.70
C LEU A 146 -4.02 44.01 -0.46
N ASP A 147 -3.15 43.64 -1.40
CA ASP A 147 -1.70 43.89 -1.31
C ASP A 147 -1.37 45.41 -1.24
N GLN A 148 -2.06 46.26 -2.02
CA GLN A 148 -1.80 47.72 -2.02
C GLN A 148 -2.35 48.51 -0.81
N ARG A 149 -3.25 47.93 0.00
CA ARG A 149 -3.84 48.62 1.17
C ARG A 149 -3.18 48.25 2.50
N PHE A 150 -2.50 47.10 2.58
CA PHE A 150 -1.67 46.76 3.74
C PHE A 150 -0.37 47.61 3.76
N ASP A 151 0.25 47.87 2.60
CA ASP A 151 1.52 48.61 2.46
C ASP A 151 1.59 50.05 3.04
N ILE A 152 0.45 50.70 3.34
CA ILE A 152 0.40 52.11 3.82
C ILE A 152 -0.05 52.23 5.29
N VAL A 153 -0.78 51.25 5.83
CA VAL A 153 -1.02 51.13 7.29
C VAL A 153 0.21 50.48 7.96
N GLU A 154 0.89 49.60 7.24
CA GLU A 154 2.10 48.87 7.63
C GLU A 154 3.34 49.76 7.79
N ARG A 155 3.36 51.02 7.33
CA ARG A 155 4.49 51.94 7.58
C ARG A 155 4.36 52.82 8.84
N GLN A 156 3.16 52.97 9.39
CA GLN A 156 2.95 53.67 10.67
C GLN A 156 2.64 52.70 11.82
N PHE A 157 2.05 51.53 11.54
CA PHE A 157 2.04 50.40 12.47
C PHE A 157 3.32 49.57 12.38
N GLY A 158 4.02 49.48 11.25
CA GLY A 158 5.27 48.70 11.13
C GLY A 158 6.53 49.44 11.56
N ALA A 159 6.44 50.55 12.29
CA ALA A 159 7.56 51.04 13.11
C ALA A 159 7.44 50.49 14.54
N THR A 160 6.23 50.50 15.12
CA THR A 160 5.91 49.92 16.42
C THR A 160 5.77 48.40 16.35
N ALA A 161 5.14 47.83 15.32
CA ALA A 161 5.06 46.39 15.09
C ALA A 161 6.40 45.81 14.63
N ASN A 162 7.25 46.57 13.93
CA ASN A 162 8.64 46.17 13.69
C ASN A 162 9.47 46.29 14.96
N PHE A 163 9.27 47.33 15.78
CA PHE A 163 9.90 47.40 17.10
C PHE A 163 9.46 46.25 18.01
N ASP A 164 8.16 45.98 18.14
CA ASP A 164 7.58 44.90 18.95
C ASP A 164 7.97 43.52 18.40
N SER A 165 8.03 43.35 17.07
CA SER A 165 8.56 42.13 16.41
C SER A 165 10.05 41.96 16.69
N ARG A 166 10.86 43.01 16.56
CA ARG A 166 12.31 42.97 16.87
C ARG A 166 12.58 42.79 18.36
N VAL A 167 11.70 43.30 19.23
CA VAL A 167 11.73 43.04 20.68
C VAL A 167 11.29 41.61 20.98
N ALA A 168 10.32 41.05 20.25
CA ALA A 168 9.96 39.64 20.36
C ALA A 168 11.13 38.71 19.93
N GLU A 169 11.99 39.15 19.01
CA GLU A 169 13.24 38.47 18.65
C GLU A 169 14.35 38.62 19.70
N LEU A 170 14.18 39.44 20.76
CA LEU A 170 15.17 39.51 21.84
C LEU A 170 15.02 38.36 22.84
N PRO A 171 16.09 38.04 23.60
CA PRO A 171 15.98 37.15 24.76
C PRO A 171 14.89 37.62 25.74
N GLY A 172 14.06 36.68 26.20
CA GLY A 172 12.94 36.94 27.12
C GLY A 172 13.24 37.90 28.29
N PRO A 173 14.37 37.76 29.02
CA PRO A 173 14.72 38.66 30.13
C PRO A 173 14.99 40.12 29.74
N ALA A 174 15.40 40.38 28.49
CA ALA A 174 15.67 41.73 28.02
C ALA A 174 14.38 42.45 27.58
N ARG A 175 13.37 41.72 27.07
CA ARG A 175 12.15 42.29 26.47
C ARG A 175 11.41 43.30 27.36
N PRO A 176 11.21 43.08 28.68
CA PRO A 176 10.49 44.04 29.53
C PRO A 176 11.12 45.42 29.54
N TYR A 177 12.46 45.50 29.50
CA TYR A 177 13.18 46.78 29.48
C TYR A 177 13.02 47.52 28.15
N PHE A 178 12.98 46.78 27.02
CA PHE A 178 12.72 47.38 25.71
C PHE A 178 11.25 47.78 25.53
N ALA A 179 10.32 46.97 26.03
CA ALA A 179 8.88 47.27 26.01
C ALA A 179 8.55 48.53 26.84
N GLU A 180 9.22 48.71 27.99
CA GLU A 180 9.04 49.90 28.83
C GLU A 180 9.67 51.16 28.23
N LEU A 181 10.81 51.03 27.53
CA LEU A 181 11.50 52.16 26.89
C LEU A 181 10.84 52.61 25.58
N GLY A 182 10.21 51.69 24.84
CA GLY A 182 9.64 51.95 23.52
C GLY A 182 10.69 52.24 22.44
N ALA A 183 10.23 52.64 21.25
CA ALA A 183 11.08 52.90 20.09
C ALA A 183 11.79 54.26 20.18
N THR A 184 12.99 54.28 20.80
CA THR A 184 13.91 55.42 20.83
C THR A 184 15.11 55.18 19.91
N GLN A 185 15.91 56.22 19.67
CA GLN A 185 17.13 56.08 18.86
C GLN A 185 18.14 55.13 19.52
N GLU A 186 18.23 55.17 20.85
CA GLU A 186 19.11 54.31 21.65
C GLU A 186 18.62 52.86 21.66
N THR A 187 17.32 52.60 21.84
CA THR A 187 16.79 51.23 21.80
C THR A 187 16.86 50.63 20.40
N THR A 188 16.68 51.43 19.34
CA THR A 188 16.88 50.98 17.96
C THR A 188 18.32 50.55 17.71
N ARG A 189 19.32 51.31 18.19
CA ARG A 189 20.74 50.94 18.07
C ARG A 189 21.06 49.64 18.82
N LEU A 190 20.50 49.45 20.02
CA LEU A 190 20.66 48.20 20.77
C LEU A 190 19.98 47.01 20.07
N LEU A 191 18.81 47.23 19.44
CA LEU A 191 18.15 46.23 18.59
C LEU A 191 18.97 45.92 17.33
N ASP A 192 19.67 46.88 16.75
CA ASP A 192 20.57 46.65 15.60
C ASP A 192 21.78 45.81 16.00
N ILE A 193 22.34 46.06 17.20
CA ILE A 193 23.41 45.23 17.78
C ILE A 193 22.92 43.80 18.04
N ALA A 194 21.70 43.64 18.56
CA ALA A 194 21.09 42.32 18.78
C ALA A 194 20.69 41.60 17.48
N ALA A 195 20.52 42.33 16.38
CA ALA A 195 20.19 41.79 15.06
C ALA A 195 21.41 41.47 14.20
N ALA A 196 22.63 41.80 14.64
CA ALA A 196 23.87 41.49 13.93
C ALA A 196 24.06 39.98 13.74
N ASP A 197 24.88 39.57 12.77
CA ASP A 197 25.19 38.15 12.51
C ASP A 197 25.84 37.47 13.72
N SER A 198 26.57 38.23 14.54
CA SER A 198 27.12 37.78 15.83
C SER A 198 26.84 38.82 16.92
N PRO A 199 25.65 38.77 17.57
CA PRO A 199 25.27 39.74 18.59
C PRO A 199 26.25 39.78 19.77
N ARG A 200 26.75 38.60 20.17
CA ARG A 200 27.77 38.47 21.23
C ARG A 200 29.04 39.25 20.89
N THR A 201 29.57 39.12 19.69
CA THR A 201 30.77 39.85 19.26
C THR A 201 30.54 41.36 19.25
N ALA A 202 29.39 41.81 18.74
CA ALA A 202 29.02 43.21 18.73
C ALA A 202 28.86 43.78 20.15
N LEU A 203 28.31 43.01 21.09
CA LEU A 203 28.20 43.39 22.51
C LEU A 203 29.56 43.40 23.24
N VAL A 204 30.47 42.47 22.93
CA VAL A 204 31.85 42.51 23.43
C VAL A 204 32.55 43.79 22.96
N GLN A 205 32.38 44.17 21.69
CA GLN A 205 32.94 45.42 21.15
C GLN A 205 32.31 46.66 21.80
N LEU A 206 30.99 46.65 22.01
CA LEU A 206 30.26 47.72 22.70
C LEU A 206 30.74 47.90 24.15
N ALA A 207 31.01 46.79 24.85
CA ALA A 207 31.49 46.81 26.23
C ALA A 207 32.97 47.23 26.35
N ALA A 208 33.80 46.85 25.38
CA ALA A 208 35.22 47.22 25.36
C ALA A 208 35.42 48.74 25.20
N ASP A 209 34.57 49.41 24.43
CA ASP A 209 34.56 50.88 24.29
C ASP A 209 33.12 51.43 24.31
N ILE A 210 32.59 51.67 25.52
CA ILE A 210 31.22 52.16 25.71
C ILE A 210 31.07 53.54 25.05
N PRO A 211 30.29 53.66 23.96
CA PRO A 211 30.21 54.86 23.16
C PRO A 211 29.48 55.97 23.92
N LEU A 212 29.79 57.24 23.60
CA LEU A 212 29.26 58.41 24.31
C LEU A 212 27.72 58.41 24.40
N TRP A 213 27.03 58.00 23.34
CA TRP A 213 25.56 57.96 23.34
C TRP A 213 25.00 56.96 24.37
N LEU A 214 25.68 55.84 24.63
CA LEU A 214 25.27 54.86 25.63
C LEU A 214 25.74 55.29 27.01
N ARG A 215 26.94 55.89 27.10
CA ARG A 215 27.47 56.45 28.35
C ARG A 215 26.60 57.56 28.91
N ASP A 216 25.94 58.35 28.08
CA ASP A 216 25.05 59.44 28.49
C ASP A 216 23.57 59.01 28.57
N ALA A 217 23.25 57.74 28.30
CA ALA A 217 21.89 57.23 28.30
C ALA A 217 21.27 57.17 29.71
N ASN A 218 19.94 57.13 29.76
CA ASN A 218 19.20 56.98 31.02
C ASN A 218 19.42 55.58 31.64
N SER A 219 19.11 55.44 32.93
CA SER A 219 19.32 54.19 33.68
C SER A 219 18.63 52.98 33.05
N LYS A 220 17.39 53.14 32.56
CA LYS A 220 16.63 52.06 31.92
C LYS A 220 17.28 51.56 30.63
N THR A 221 17.83 52.45 29.81
CA THR A 221 18.55 52.10 28.57
C THR A 221 19.84 51.35 28.87
N LEU A 222 20.55 51.76 29.92
CA LEU A 222 21.74 51.06 30.41
C LEU A 222 21.39 49.66 30.96
N MET A 223 20.26 49.52 31.65
CA MET A 223 19.77 48.22 32.12
C MET A 223 19.38 47.30 30.96
N ALA A 224 18.70 47.82 29.94
CA ALA A 224 18.38 47.08 28.73
C ALA A 224 19.65 46.56 28.02
N ALA A 225 20.68 47.40 27.92
CA ALA A 225 21.97 47.02 27.36
C ALA A 225 22.74 46.01 28.23
N ALA A 226 22.68 46.16 29.57
CA ALA A 226 23.31 45.23 30.51
C ALA A 226 22.66 43.84 30.47
N GLU A 227 21.33 43.77 30.39
CA GLU A 227 20.59 42.51 30.25
C GLU A 227 20.85 41.82 28.91
N LEU A 228 20.95 42.58 27.81
CA LEU A 228 21.40 42.00 26.54
C LEU A 228 22.81 41.41 26.68
N CYS A 229 23.76 42.14 27.26
CA CYS A 229 25.10 41.63 27.50
C CYS A 229 25.05 40.31 28.30
N ARG A 230 24.24 40.25 29.38
CA ARG A 230 24.08 39.05 30.19
C ARG A 230 23.48 37.88 29.41
N CYS A 231 22.40 38.10 28.65
CA CYS A 231 21.74 37.06 27.87
C CYS A 231 22.62 36.47 26.76
N TYR A 232 23.58 37.24 26.22
CA TYR A 232 24.57 36.77 25.25
C TYR A 232 25.91 36.35 25.89
N GLY A 233 25.98 36.20 27.23
CA GLY A 233 27.16 35.71 27.94
C GLY A 233 28.34 36.69 28.02
N VAL A 234 28.09 37.99 27.87
CA VAL A 234 29.08 39.08 27.97
C VAL A 234 29.05 39.66 29.40
N HIS A 235 29.42 38.83 30.38
CA HIS A 235 29.28 39.13 31.82
C HIS A 235 30.07 40.37 32.28
N GLN A 236 31.30 40.56 31.77
CA GLN A 236 32.10 41.74 32.11
C GLN A 236 31.42 43.04 31.65
N GLY A 237 30.87 43.04 30.43
CA GLY A 237 30.13 44.18 29.88
C GLY A 237 28.81 44.44 30.60
N ALA A 238 28.09 43.38 30.98
CA ALA A 238 26.89 43.46 31.79
C ALA A 238 27.18 44.12 33.15
N GLY A 239 28.24 43.67 33.84
CA GLY A 239 28.67 44.23 35.11
C GLY A 239 29.01 45.72 35.05
N GLN A 240 29.74 46.15 34.02
CA GLN A 240 30.07 47.56 33.80
C GLN A 240 28.82 48.42 33.53
N LEU A 241 27.89 47.95 32.69
CA LEU A 241 26.67 48.68 32.35
C LEU A 241 25.67 48.72 33.51
N PHE A 242 25.55 47.66 34.32
CA PHE A 242 24.74 47.69 35.54
C PHE A 242 25.30 48.66 36.58
N ALA A 243 26.63 48.73 36.75
CA ALA A 243 27.25 49.72 37.64
C ALA A 243 26.98 51.16 37.18
N LEU A 244 27.05 51.42 35.87
CA LEU A 244 26.73 52.73 35.29
C LEU A 244 25.22 53.06 35.41
N ALA A 245 24.35 52.06 35.28
CA ALA A 245 22.91 52.23 35.49
C ALA A 245 22.59 52.55 36.96
N ALA A 246 23.30 51.92 37.91
CA ALA A 246 23.14 52.13 39.35
C ALA A 246 23.44 53.57 39.78
N ASP A 247 24.35 54.27 39.10
CA ASP A 247 24.62 55.70 39.37
C ASP A 247 23.42 56.61 39.07
N ARG A 248 22.46 56.14 38.28
CA ARG A 248 21.34 56.93 37.72
C ARG A 248 19.96 56.36 38.03
N SER A 249 19.90 55.28 38.82
CA SER A 249 18.64 54.61 39.18
C SER A 249 18.18 55.01 40.59
N ALA A 250 16.88 54.81 40.88
CA ALA A 250 16.37 54.92 42.24
C ALA A 250 16.79 53.71 43.10
N ASP A 251 16.92 52.52 42.49
CA ASP A 251 17.28 51.26 43.15
C ASP A 251 18.79 50.98 43.07
N ARG A 252 19.60 51.98 43.44
CA ARG A 252 21.06 51.96 43.27
C ARG A 252 21.72 50.73 43.90
N ALA A 253 21.30 50.38 45.12
CA ALA A 253 21.84 49.26 45.86
C ALA A 253 21.64 47.93 45.12
N TYR A 254 20.46 47.71 44.53
CA TYR A 254 20.15 46.48 43.80
C TYR A 254 20.99 46.34 42.54
N PHE A 255 21.12 47.41 41.74
CA PHE A 255 21.92 47.36 40.51
C PHE A 255 23.43 47.25 40.77
N TYR A 256 23.97 47.83 41.84
CA TYR A 256 25.34 47.55 42.23
C TYR A 256 25.54 46.09 42.67
N ALA A 257 24.55 45.48 43.36
CA ALA A 257 24.62 44.06 43.72
C ALA A 257 24.58 43.16 42.48
N ARG A 258 23.71 43.44 41.50
CA ARG A 258 23.69 42.75 40.21
C ARG A 258 24.99 42.92 39.43
N ALA A 259 25.54 44.14 39.38
CA ALA A 259 26.83 44.42 38.76
C ALA A 259 27.96 43.60 39.39
N ALA A 260 28.00 43.50 40.73
CA ALA A 260 28.98 42.70 41.45
C ALA A 260 28.93 41.22 41.05
N ALA A 261 27.72 40.65 40.97
CA ALA A 261 27.56 39.25 40.62
C ALA A 261 27.96 38.93 39.18
N GLU A 262 27.67 39.79 38.21
CA GLU A 262 28.14 39.61 36.83
C GLU A 262 29.67 39.74 36.71
N LEU A 263 30.28 40.66 37.47
CA LEU A 263 31.74 40.81 37.49
C LEU A 263 32.44 39.61 38.14
N GLU A 264 31.85 39.02 39.18
CA GLU A 264 32.34 37.77 39.78
C GLU A 264 32.38 36.64 38.75
N ILE A 265 31.30 36.46 37.97
CA ILE A 265 31.23 35.46 36.90
C ILE A 265 32.30 35.71 35.83
N SER A 266 32.61 36.98 35.53
CA SER A 266 33.65 37.34 34.57
C SER A 266 35.09 37.21 35.08
N GLY A 267 35.28 36.93 36.38
CA GLY A 267 36.60 36.79 37.02
C GLY A 267 37.20 38.07 37.62
N ASP A 268 36.46 39.18 37.68
CA ASP A 268 36.91 40.45 38.30
C ASP A 268 36.42 40.54 39.77
N GLY A 269 36.97 39.66 40.61
CA GLY A 269 36.59 39.51 42.02
C GLY A 269 36.93 40.73 42.90
N ASP A 270 37.91 41.55 42.51
CA ASP A 270 38.24 42.77 43.25
C ASP A 270 37.15 43.82 43.07
N ARG A 271 36.73 44.05 41.82
CA ARG A 271 35.67 45.02 41.53
C ARG A 271 34.29 44.54 42.00
N SER A 272 34.03 43.24 41.90
CA SER A 272 32.85 42.59 42.48
C SER A 272 32.71 42.91 43.97
N ARG A 273 33.77 42.71 44.76
CA ARG A 273 33.80 42.99 46.21
C ARG A 273 33.58 44.47 46.55
N GLU A 274 34.15 45.38 45.78
CA GLU A 274 33.92 46.82 45.97
C GLU A 274 32.45 47.20 45.77
N LEU A 275 31.85 46.75 44.66
CA LEU A 275 30.48 47.10 44.30
C LEU A 275 29.44 46.47 45.24
N ILE A 276 29.64 45.23 45.69
CA ILE A 276 28.73 44.62 46.67
C ILE A 276 28.83 45.31 48.04
N GLN A 277 30.03 45.75 48.46
CA GLN A 277 30.20 46.52 49.68
C GLN A 277 29.53 47.91 49.59
N GLN A 278 29.57 48.52 48.40
CA GLN A 278 28.85 49.75 48.12
C GLN A 278 27.33 49.52 48.14
N ALA A 279 26.83 48.44 47.55
CA ALA A 279 25.41 48.08 47.55
C ALA A 279 24.83 47.95 48.96
N ILE A 280 25.50 47.19 49.85
CA ILE A 280 25.02 46.98 51.22
C ILE A 280 25.12 48.23 52.10
N SER A 281 25.99 49.18 51.75
CA SER A 281 26.04 50.48 52.46
C SER A 281 24.84 51.37 52.13
N LEU A 282 24.16 51.11 51.01
CA LEU A 282 23.05 51.89 50.49
C LEU A 282 21.67 51.29 50.82
N SER A 283 21.58 49.98 51.08
CA SER A 283 20.31 49.30 51.41
C SER A 283 20.53 47.99 52.18
N THR A 284 19.55 47.62 52.99
CA THR A 284 19.42 46.33 53.70
C THR A 284 18.28 45.49 53.13
N ALA A 285 17.90 45.71 51.86
CA ALA A 285 16.85 44.93 51.21
C ALA A 285 17.27 43.45 51.08
N LYS A 286 16.30 42.54 51.22
CA LYS A 286 16.56 41.08 51.28
C LYS A 286 17.27 40.57 50.03
N GLU A 287 16.94 41.12 48.87
CA GLU A 287 17.48 40.76 47.56
C GLU A 287 18.97 41.10 47.47
N VAL A 288 19.37 42.25 48.01
CA VAL A 288 20.77 42.70 48.07
C VAL A 288 21.59 41.83 49.04
N GLU A 289 21.02 41.51 50.21
CA GLU A 289 21.68 40.59 51.16
C GLU A 289 21.80 39.17 50.60
N ALA A 290 20.82 38.70 49.84
CA ALA A 290 20.84 37.38 49.23
C ALA A 290 21.90 37.28 48.11
N ILE A 291 22.04 38.30 47.27
CA ILE A 291 23.12 38.35 46.26
C ILE A 291 24.49 38.35 46.95
N LYS A 292 24.66 39.11 48.03
CA LYS A 292 25.90 39.06 48.84
C LYS A 292 26.15 37.66 49.39
N ALA A 293 25.14 37.02 49.97
CA ALA A 293 25.26 35.68 50.53
C ALA A 293 25.69 34.66 49.45
N ALA A 294 25.13 34.76 48.24
CA ALA A 294 25.55 33.94 47.11
C ALA A 294 27.03 34.18 46.73
N LEU A 295 27.49 35.44 46.67
CA LEU A 295 28.88 35.78 46.32
C LEU A 295 29.92 35.32 47.35
N VAL A 296 29.54 35.27 48.64
CA VAL A 296 30.43 34.79 49.71
C VAL A 296 30.32 33.27 49.89
N GLY A 297 29.44 32.60 49.14
CA GLY A 297 29.29 31.15 49.17
C GLY A 297 28.45 30.61 50.33
N ASP A 298 27.42 31.34 50.79
CA ASP A 298 26.55 30.97 51.91
C ASP A 298 25.11 30.62 51.43
N PRO A 299 24.87 29.38 50.96
CA PRO A 299 23.60 28.98 50.34
C PRO A 299 22.42 28.91 51.33
N ASP A 300 22.67 28.52 52.59
CA ASP A 300 21.64 28.46 53.64
C ASP A 300 21.10 29.86 53.94
N ARG A 301 22.01 30.84 54.00
CA ARG A 301 21.62 32.24 54.18
C ARG A 301 20.78 32.74 53.01
N VAL A 302 21.10 32.37 51.76
CA VAL A 302 20.28 32.69 50.58
C VAL A 302 18.85 32.17 50.73
N LEU A 303 18.68 30.89 51.09
CA LEU A 303 17.36 30.27 51.26
C LEU A 303 16.56 30.88 52.43
N SER A 304 17.25 31.33 53.49
CA SER A 304 16.62 32.02 54.61
C SER A 304 16.13 33.43 54.27
N LEU A 305 16.75 34.08 53.28
CA LEU A 305 16.48 35.47 52.88
C LEU A 305 15.44 35.57 51.76
N LEU A 306 15.47 34.65 50.80
CA LEU A 306 14.55 34.62 49.66
C LEU A 306 13.64 33.41 49.78
N SER A 307 12.34 33.61 50.03
CA SER A 307 11.33 32.53 49.88
C SER A 307 11.07 32.21 48.39
N GLU A 308 10.27 31.18 48.10
CA GLU A 308 9.85 30.89 46.71
C GLU A 308 9.07 32.06 46.10
N GLU A 309 8.11 32.61 46.83
CA GLU A 309 7.34 33.79 46.38
C GLU A 309 8.25 35.00 46.15
N ASP A 310 9.20 35.26 47.06
CA ASP A 310 10.14 36.38 46.93
C ASP A 310 11.03 36.22 45.67
N ALA A 311 11.50 35.00 45.37
CA ALA A 311 12.36 34.74 44.22
C ALA A 311 11.63 34.77 42.88
N LEU A 312 10.33 34.41 42.85
CA LEU A 312 9.51 34.42 41.64
C LEU A 312 9.00 35.81 41.24
N VAL A 313 9.36 36.86 42.00
CA VAL A 313 9.06 38.26 41.64
C VAL A 313 9.86 38.71 40.43
N GLU A 314 11.15 38.34 40.36
CA GLU A 314 12.04 38.72 39.27
C GLU A 314 12.87 37.52 38.75
N PRO A 315 13.01 37.37 37.42
CA PRO A 315 13.87 36.39 36.75
C PRO A 315 15.26 36.15 37.36
N TYR A 316 15.93 37.22 37.79
CA TYR A 316 17.30 37.16 38.27
C TYR A 316 17.38 36.47 39.65
N LEU A 317 16.40 36.72 40.52
CA LEU A 317 16.34 36.14 41.86
C LEU A 317 16.06 34.62 41.83
N VAL A 318 15.41 34.13 40.77
CA VAL A 318 15.29 32.68 40.52
C VAL A 318 16.66 32.02 40.47
N SER A 319 17.64 32.64 39.80
CA SER A 319 19.00 32.08 39.68
C SER A 319 19.74 32.11 41.03
N ILE A 320 19.53 33.15 41.83
CA ILE A 320 20.10 33.27 43.19
C ILE A 320 19.51 32.22 44.13
N ARG A 321 18.18 32.05 44.15
CA ARG A 321 17.54 31.00 44.97
C ARG A 321 17.92 29.60 44.49
N LEU A 322 18.04 29.38 43.18
CA LEU A 322 18.50 28.11 42.61
C LEU A 322 19.91 27.73 43.11
N TYR A 323 20.82 28.69 43.25
CA TYR A 323 22.13 28.45 43.86
C TYR A 323 22.00 27.88 45.28
N GLY A 324 21.10 28.45 46.10
CA GLY A 324 20.80 27.94 47.44
C GLY A 324 20.23 26.52 47.42
N LEU A 325 19.23 26.26 46.56
CA LEU A 325 18.57 24.95 46.46
C LEU A 325 19.53 23.85 45.98
N ARG A 326 20.49 24.17 45.11
CA ARG A 326 21.50 23.20 44.66
C ARG A 326 22.38 22.68 45.79
N ALA A 327 22.61 23.50 46.82
CA ALA A 327 23.41 23.10 47.97
C ALA A 327 22.71 22.09 48.88
N THR A 328 21.36 22.07 48.91
CA THR A 328 20.59 21.12 49.74
C THR A 328 20.62 19.69 49.19
N ARG A 329 20.95 19.52 47.90
CA ARG A 329 20.98 18.24 47.15
C ARG A 329 19.62 17.52 47.08
N GLU A 330 18.52 18.18 47.40
CA GLU A 330 17.16 17.65 47.27
C GLU A 330 16.61 17.96 45.86
N LEU A 331 16.75 17.00 44.93
CA LEU A 331 16.41 17.21 43.52
C LEU A 331 14.92 17.50 43.27
N ASP A 332 14.01 16.92 44.06
CA ASP A 332 12.57 17.14 43.88
C ASP A 332 12.16 18.58 44.21
N ASP A 333 12.78 19.20 45.22
CA ASP A 333 12.59 20.61 45.56
C ASP A 333 13.13 21.53 44.46
N VAL A 334 14.29 21.18 43.88
CA VAL A 334 14.87 21.89 42.74
C VAL A 334 13.94 21.82 41.51
N ILE A 335 13.42 20.62 41.19
CA ILE A 335 12.49 20.41 40.07
C ILE A 335 11.18 21.17 40.31
N GLY A 336 10.60 21.07 41.51
CA GLY A 336 9.37 21.77 41.87
C GLY A 336 9.50 23.28 41.71
N PHE A 337 10.57 23.86 42.26
CA PHE A 337 10.85 25.28 42.12
C PHE A 337 11.09 25.71 40.68
N LEU A 338 11.89 24.97 39.91
CA LEU A 338 12.18 25.28 38.50
C LEU A 338 10.94 25.14 37.61
N ALA A 339 10.05 24.19 37.89
CA ALA A 339 8.77 24.05 37.20
C ALA A 339 7.83 25.24 37.50
N SER A 340 7.72 25.67 38.76
CA SER A 340 7.01 26.90 39.14
C SER A 340 7.58 28.12 38.41
N ALA A 341 8.91 28.24 38.37
CA ALA A 341 9.61 29.33 37.71
C ALA A 341 9.39 29.32 36.18
N LEU A 342 9.39 28.14 35.55
CA LEU A 342 9.14 28.00 34.12
C LEU A 342 7.68 28.29 33.74
N ASN A 343 6.72 27.96 34.61
CA ASN A 343 5.32 28.32 34.39
C ASN A 343 5.11 29.85 34.47
N ARG A 344 5.82 30.52 35.39
CA ARG A 344 5.80 31.99 35.49
C ARG A 344 6.55 32.67 34.36
N TYR A 345 7.66 32.08 33.94
CA TYR A 345 8.55 32.54 32.88
C TYR A 345 8.78 31.40 31.88
N PRO A 346 7.84 31.15 30.94
CA PRO A 346 8.14 30.44 29.68
C PRO A 346 9.18 31.30 28.93
N GLU A 347 9.52 31.22 27.64
CA GLU A 347 10.59 32.07 27.04
C GLU A 347 12.03 32.02 27.66
N PHE A 348 12.26 31.62 28.91
CA PHE A 348 13.57 31.66 29.57
C PHE A 348 14.28 30.34 29.38
N SER A 349 15.23 30.32 28.43
CA SER A 349 15.99 29.12 28.10
C SER A 349 16.85 28.64 29.28
N GLY A 350 17.39 29.53 30.11
CA GLY A 350 18.20 29.16 31.27
C GLY A 350 17.44 28.32 32.30
N ILE A 351 16.18 28.66 32.62
CA ILE A 351 15.35 27.87 33.54
C ILE A 351 15.06 26.49 32.94
N ARG A 352 14.71 26.43 31.63
CA ARG A 352 14.48 25.17 30.92
C ARG A 352 15.69 24.24 30.95
N ILE A 353 16.89 24.76 30.67
CA ILE A 353 18.14 23.96 30.68
C ILE A 353 18.40 23.42 32.09
N ASN A 354 18.24 24.24 33.11
CA ASN A 354 18.45 23.81 34.50
C ASN A 354 17.41 22.76 34.93
N LEU A 355 16.15 22.90 34.49
CA LEU A 355 15.10 21.92 34.75
C LEU A 355 15.36 20.60 34.01
N ALA A 356 15.77 20.67 32.74
CA ALA A 356 16.17 19.50 31.97
C ALA A 356 17.31 18.74 32.65
N TRP A 357 18.32 19.46 33.15
CA TRP A 357 19.43 18.84 33.88
C TRP A 357 18.96 18.24 35.22
N ALA A 358 18.07 18.91 35.95
CA ALA A 358 17.52 18.35 37.19
C ALA A 358 16.74 17.05 36.94
N TYR A 359 15.94 16.99 35.88
CA TYR A 359 15.27 15.75 35.46
C TYR A 359 16.25 14.65 35.06
N LEU A 360 17.26 14.96 34.25
CA LEU A 360 18.26 13.97 33.86
C LEU A 360 19.06 13.45 35.07
N GLN A 361 19.42 14.30 36.04
CA GLN A 361 20.03 13.87 37.31
C GLN A 361 19.09 12.99 38.14
N ARG A 362 17.81 13.35 38.25
CA ARG A 362 16.83 12.53 38.98
C ARG A 362 16.63 11.17 38.30
N SER A 363 16.70 11.11 36.96
CA SER A 363 16.61 9.85 36.22
C SER A 363 17.74 8.86 36.54
N GLN A 364 18.88 9.35 37.04
CA GLN A 364 20.00 8.53 37.48
C GLN A 364 19.81 8.03 38.92
N SER A 365 18.92 8.67 39.69
CA SER A 365 18.60 8.25 41.06
C SER A 365 17.83 6.91 41.08
N PRO A 366 18.12 6.00 42.03
CA PRO A 366 17.33 4.78 42.22
C PRO A 366 15.93 5.04 42.79
N THR A 367 15.64 6.24 43.27
CA THR A 367 14.35 6.59 43.92
C THR A 367 13.29 7.16 42.97
N THR A 368 13.61 7.38 41.69
CA THR A 368 12.65 7.96 40.74
C THR A 368 11.51 6.99 40.40
N THR A 369 10.30 7.55 40.28
CA THR A 369 9.08 6.82 39.96
C THR A 369 8.95 6.49 38.47
N SER A 370 9.71 7.15 37.58
CA SER A 370 9.80 6.81 36.16
C SER A 370 11.04 7.45 35.52
N ARG A 371 12.10 6.64 35.33
CA ARG A 371 13.36 7.08 34.69
C ARG A 371 13.14 7.57 33.27
N THR A 372 12.37 6.80 32.50
CA THR A 372 12.08 7.10 31.10
C THR A 372 11.33 8.42 30.96
N THR A 373 10.37 8.71 31.83
CA THR A 373 9.63 9.99 31.81
C THR A 373 10.53 11.17 32.12
N ASP A 374 11.41 11.03 33.13
CA ASP A 374 12.37 12.08 33.48
C ASP A 374 13.34 12.36 32.32
N ARG A 375 13.88 11.31 31.68
CA ARG A 375 14.75 11.47 30.50
C ARG A 375 14.00 12.13 29.33
N GLN A 376 12.76 11.74 29.05
CA GLN A 376 12.01 12.40 27.98
C GLN A 376 11.76 13.88 28.26
N ALA A 377 11.32 14.22 29.48
CA ALA A 377 11.10 15.60 29.88
C ALA A 377 12.39 16.44 29.75
N ALA A 378 13.53 15.87 30.10
CA ALA A 378 14.83 16.51 29.92
C ALA A 378 15.17 16.75 28.44
N LEU A 379 14.85 15.81 27.54
CA LEU A 379 15.11 15.94 26.11
C LEU A 379 14.24 17.03 25.49
N ASP A 380 12.95 17.03 25.78
CA ASP A 380 12.00 18.00 25.24
C ASP A 380 12.37 19.43 25.68
N LEU A 381 12.61 19.62 26.99
CA LEU A 381 13.00 20.91 27.55
C LEU A 381 14.34 21.44 27.00
N SER A 382 15.31 20.56 26.78
CA SER A 382 16.63 20.96 26.24
C SER A 382 16.56 21.30 24.75
N LEU A 383 15.78 20.57 23.94
CA LEU A 383 15.50 20.89 22.54
C LEU A 383 14.72 22.20 22.39
N GLU A 384 13.70 22.43 23.23
CA GLU A 384 12.99 23.71 23.28
C GLU A 384 13.92 24.87 23.65
N ALA A 385 14.76 24.68 24.66
CA ALA A 385 15.72 25.71 25.08
C ALA A 385 16.73 26.03 23.98
N ARG A 386 17.20 25.00 23.25
CA ARG A 386 18.08 25.14 22.08
C ARG A 386 17.38 25.94 20.98
N GLN A 387 16.14 25.59 20.65
CA GLN A 387 15.36 26.29 19.63
C GLN A 387 15.12 27.75 20.01
N LEU A 388 14.77 28.03 21.27
CA LEU A 388 14.62 29.39 21.79
C LEU A 388 15.92 30.20 21.66
N ARG A 389 17.09 29.62 21.93
CA ARG A 389 18.35 30.35 21.75
C ARG A 389 18.70 30.61 20.28
N ARG A 390 18.32 29.70 19.39
CA ARG A 390 18.48 29.87 17.93
C ARG A 390 17.63 31.01 17.39
N THR A 391 16.38 31.19 17.86
CA THR A 391 15.51 32.27 17.36
C THR A 391 16.13 33.66 17.56
N TRP A 392 16.90 33.86 18.64
CA TRP A 392 17.62 35.10 18.90
C TRP A 392 19.15 35.01 18.72
N ARG A 393 19.66 34.02 17.96
CA ARG A 393 21.09 33.93 17.59
C ARG A 393 22.07 33.88 18.78
N ALA A 394 21.67 33.31 19.92
CA ALA A 394 22.58 33.07 21.05
C ALA A 394 23.29 31.72 20.94
N GLU A 395 24.41 31.57 21.64
CA GLU A 395 25.11 30.28 21.76
C GLU A 395 24.21 29.28 22.52
N ALA A 396 23.98 28.10 21.94
CA ALA A 396 23.10 27.05 22.49
C ALA A 396 23.84 25.73 22.77
N GLY A 397 25.17 25.79 22.91
CA GLY A 397 26.01 24.59 23.12
C GLY A 397 25.70 23.83 24.42
N ASP A 398 25.34 24.53 25.49
CA ASP A 398 24.90 23.95 26.77
C ASP A 398 23.54 23.22 26.64
N ALA A 399 22.57 23.82 25.94
CA ALA A 399 21.28 23.19 25.65
C ALA A 399 21.45 21.96 24.75
N ALA A 400 22.29 22.08 23.71
CA ALA A 400 22.64 20.96 22.83
C ALA A 400 23.36 19.84 23.59
N HIS A 401 24.26 20.17 24.52
CA HIS A 401 24.92 19.18 25.37
C HIS A 401 23.93 18.40 26.24
N VAL A 402 23.01 19.09 26.95
CA VAL A 402 21.99 18.41 27.77
C VAL A 402 21.09 17.53 26.89
N ALA A 403 20.71 18.00 25.70
CA ALA A 403 19.94 17.21 24.75
C ALA A 403 20.70 15.95 24.29
N CYS A 404 22.00 16.08 23.99
CA CYS A 404 22.86 14.96 23.63
C CYS A 404 23.01 13.95 24.79
N GLN A 405 23.29 14.42 26.01
CA GLN A 405 23.41 13.55 27.19
C GLN A 405 22.10 12.81 27.51
N THR A 406 20.98 13.49 27.30
CA THR A 406 19.67 12.88 27.49
C THR A 406 19.37 11.83 26.43
N ALA A 407 19.66 12.11 25.15
CA ALA A 407 19.51 11.15 24.06
C ALA A 407 20.45 9.93 24.25
N LEU A 408 21.68 10.14 24.73
CA LEU A 408 22.59 9.07 25.15
C LEU A 408 21.97 8.20 26.25
N ALA A 409 21.37 8.81 27.28
CA ALA A 409 20.71 8.09 28.37
C ALA A 409 19.42 7.35 27.92
N LEU A 410 18.83 7.76 26.80
CA LEU A 410 17.72 7.06 26.14
C LEU A 410 18.20 5.98 25.15
N GLY A 411 19.50 5.94 24.84
CA GLY A 411 20.09 5.04 23.85
C GLY A 411 19.86 5.45 22.39
N ASP A 412 19.41 6.67 22.12
CA ASP A 412 19.17 7.18 20.75
C ASP A 412 20.44 7.84 20.20
N TYR A 413 21.39 7.01 19.76
CA TYR A 413 22.71 7.46 19.30
C TYR A 413 22.63 8.32 18.03
N ASP A 414 21.70 8.00 17.12
CA ASP A 414 21.50 8.78 15.89
C ASP A 414 21.00 10.18 16.19
N GLN A 415 20.10 10.33 17.18
CA GLN A 415 19.66 11.63 17.63
C GLN A 415 20.80 12.45 18.22
N VAL A 416 21.74 11.83 18.94
CA VAL A 416 22.93 12.53 19.48
C VAL A 416 23.79 13.07 18.34
N ILE A 417 24.09 12.24 17.34
CA ILE A 417 24.90 12.63 16.17
C ILE A 417 24.20 13.76 15.41
N ARG A 418 22.90 13.62 15.15
CA ARG A 418 22.08 14.65 14.47
C ARG A 418 22.09 15.97 15.24
N ILE A 419 21.93 15.95 16.57
CA ILE A 419 21.91 17.16 17.40
C ILE A 419 23.29 17.82 17.45
N GLY A 420 24.37 17.04 17.52
CA GLY A 420 25.71 17.55 17.81
C GLY A 420 26.61 17.83 16.61
N MET A 421 26.36 17.22 15.45
CA MET A 421 27.15 17.45 14.22
C MET A 421 26.59 18.61 13.38
N ALA A 422 27.47 19.33 12.70
CA ALA A 422 27.08 20.36 11.74
C ALA A 422 26.67 19.75 10.38
N PRO A 423 25.93 20.46 9.51
CA PRO A 423 25.62 19.98 8.16
C PRO A 423 26.91 19.64 7.38
N PRO A 424 26.91 18.55 6.57
CA PRO A 424 25.77 17.73 6.16
C PRO A 424 25.35 16.64 7.16
N ASP A 425 26.20 16.30 8.13
CA ASP A 425 26.03 15.10 8.98
C ASP A 425 25.09 15.32 10.18
N GLY A 426 24.69 16.57 10.45
CA GLY A 426 23.72 16.89 11.49
C GLY A 426 23.11 18.29 11.34
N GLU A 427 22.42 18.74 12.38
CA GLU A 427 21.67 20.01 12.39
C GLU A 427 22.31 21.09 13.28
N ALA A 428 23.43 20.79 13.94
CA ALA A 428 24.11 21.72 14.84
C ALA A 428 24.64 22.95 14.09
N TRP A 429 24.50 24.12 14.70
CA TRP A 429 25.20 25.29 14.20
C TRP A 429 26.70 25.15 14.45
N PRO A 430 27.58 25.77 13.64
CA PRO A 430 29.03 25.69 13.84
C PRO A 430 29.47 26.05 15.27
N SER A 431 28.79 27.01 15.92
CA SER A 431 29.03 27.38 17.32
C SER A 431 28.62 26.28 18.32
N GLU A 432 27.51 25.58 18.09
CA GLU A 432 27.06 24.44 18.91
C GLU A 432 27.99 23.24 18.74
N ALA A 433 28.31 22.87 17.48
CA ALA A 433 29.21 21.77 17.15
C ALA A 433 30.65 22.02 17.63
N SER A 434 31.02 23.28 17.88
CA SER A 434 32.32 23.64 18.45
C SER A 434 32.43 23.44 19.96
N ASN A 435 31.31 23.23 20.64
CA ASN A 435 31.30 22.99 22.08
C ASN A 435 31.94 21.62 22.39
N THR A 436 32.92 21.60 23.30
CA THR A 436 33.66 20.39 23.67
C THR A 436 32.73 19.30 24.19
N GLU A 437 31.79 19.63 25.07
CA GLU A 437 30.89 18.65 25.69
C GLU A 437 29.91 18.02 24.69
N VAL A 438 29.50 18.78 23.67
CA VAL A 438 28.72 18.27 22.54
C VAL A 438 29.56 17.29 21.71
N ARG A 439 30.80 17.65 21.38
CA ARG A 439 31.72 16.76 20.64
C ARG A 439 31.97 15.45 21.37
N LEU A 440 32.18 15.51 22.69
CA LEU A 440 32.36 14.30 23.51
C LEU A 440 31.11 13.42 23.49
N SER A 441 29.93 14.02 23.53
CA SER A 441 28.66 13.28 23.46
C SER A 441 28.48 12.60 22.09
N VAL A 442 28.82 13.29 20.99
CA VAL A 442 28.81 12.71 19.63
C VAL A 442 29.83 11.58 19.52
N ALA A 443 31.05 11.75 20.04
CA ALA A 443 32.06 10.71 20.03
C ALA A 443 31.60 9.46 20.79
N GLN A 444 30.94 9.63 21.94
CA GLN A 444 30.35 8.54 22.70
C GLN A 444 29.23 7.82 21.92
N ALA A 445 28.36 8.57 21.24
CA ALA A 445 27.31 7.99 20.41
C ALA A 445 27.87 7.24 19.20
N ALA A 446 28.89 7.79 18.54
CA ALA A 446 29.58 7.15 17.42
C ALA A 446 30.28 5.85 17.84
N LEU A 447 30.92 5.83 19.02
CA LEU A 447 31.48 4.62 19.61
C LEU A 447 30.40 3.56 19.88
N ALA A 448 29.32 3.94 20.56
CA ALA A 448 28.25 3.01 20.93
C ALA A 448 27.48 2.46 19.72
N SER A 449 27.39 3.22 18.62
CA SER A 449 26.74 2.82 17.37
C SER A 449 27.68 2.19 16.35
N GLY A 450 28.99 2.12 16.62
CA GLY A 450 30.00 1.57 15.70
C GLY A 450 30.31 2.44 14.48
N GLN A 451 29.91 3.71 14.47
CA GLN A 451 30.12 4.65 13.35
C GLN A 451 31.56 5.21 13.37
N THR A 452 32.51 4.38 12.95
CA THR A 452 33.95 4.69 13.00
C THR A 452 34.35 5.92 12.16
N ASP A 453 33.66 6.22 11.06
CA ASP A 453 33.91 7.40 10.23
C ASP A 453 33.54 8.72 10.94
N VAL A 454 32.38 8.75 11.59
CA VAL A 454 31.93 9.89 12.41
C VAL A 454 32.90 10.07 13.59
N LEU A 455 33.26 8.98 14.25
CA LEU A 455 34.20 9.00 15.38
C LEU A 455 35.56 9.60 14.97
N ARG A 456 36.14 9.17 13.84
CA ARG A 456 37.41 9.72 13.31
C ARG A 456 37.32 11.22 13.07
N THR A 457 36.21 11.67 12.49
CA THR A 457 35.97 13.10 12.22
C THR A 457 35.93 13.91 13.52
N VAL A 458 35.25 13.40 14.56
CA VAL A 458 35.10 14.11 15.84
C VAL A 458 36.41 14.14 16.64
N VAL A 459 37.20 13.06 16.62
CA VAL A 459 38.49 12.96 17.33
C VAL A 459 39.42 14.12 16.99
N ASP A 460 39.55 14.45 15.71
CA ASP A 460 40.44 15.54 15.25
C ASP A 460 39.97 16.92 15.72
N LEU A 461 38.68 17.06 16.03
CA LEU A 461 38.07 18.30 16.49
C LEU A 461 38.19 18.49 18.02
N VAL A 462 38.30 17.43 18.83
CA VAL A 462 38.42 17.55 20.30
C VAL A 462 39.75 18.21 20.66
N THR A 463 39.77 19.35 21.36
CA THR A 463 41.01 20.10 21.70
C THR A 463 41.67 19.68 23.00
N ASP A 464 40.91 19.08 23.92
CA ASP A 464 41.42 18.56 25.18
C ASP A 464 42.32 17.34 24.95
N ARG A 465 43.50 17.33 25.58
CA ARG A 465 44.54 16.32 25.32
C ARG A 465 44.14 14.94 25.82
N PHE A 466 43.56 14.86 27.02
CA PHE A 466 43.14 13.61 27.62
C PHE A 466 41.99 12.97 26.82
N HIS A 467 40.92 13.74 26.55
CA HIS A 467 39.78 13.21 25.81
C HIS A 467 40.14 12.87 24.36
N ARG A 468 41.07 13.60 23.73
CA ARG A 468 41.57 13.21 22.41
C ARG A 468 42.35 11.90 22.47
N ALA A 469 43.25 11.73 23.45
CA ALA A 469 44.04 10.52 23.61
C ALA A 469 43.15 9.30 23.85
N ILE A 470 42.11 9.41 24.70
CA ILE A 470 41.23 8.28 24.98
C ILE A 470 40.35 7.90 23.79
N LEU A 471 39.82 8.88 23.05
CA LEU A 471 39.05 8.59 21.84
C LEU A 471 39.93 7.98 20.74
N GLN A 472 41.20 8.37 20.64
CA GLN A 472 42.16 7.73 19.73
C GLN A 472 42.42 6.27 20.12
N ALA A 473 42.55 5.98 21.42
CA ALA A 473 42.68 4.60 21.92
C ALA A 473 41.42 3.76 21.61
N GLU A 474 40.24 4.35 21.77
CA GLU A 474 38.96 3.70 21.45
C GLU A 474 38.78 3.44 19.94
N VAL A 475 39.24 4.35 19.07
CA VAL A 475 39.28 4.10 17.60
C VAL A 475 40.16 2.88 17.28
N LEU A 476 41.31 2.76 17.95
CA LEU A 476 42.20 1.61 17.76
C LEU A 476 41.56 0.30 18.27
N LEU A 477 40.84 0.36 19.38
CA LEU A 477 40.11 -0.79 19.92
C LEU A 477 39.04 -1.28 18.93
N ASN A 478 38.29 -0.35 18.33
CA ASN A 478 37.23 -0.67 17.36
C ASN A 478 37.76 -1.01 15.95
N THR A 479 39.08 -1.03 15.74
CA THR A 479 39.72 -1.40 14.46
C THR A 479 40.62 -2.62 14.58
N ASP A 480 40.44 -3.44 15.63
CA ASP A 480 41.22 -4.65 15.94
C ASP A 480 42.74 -4.41 15.92
N ALA A 481 43.18 -3.28 16.48
CA ALA A 481 44.60 -3.00 16.62
C ALA A 481 45.30 -4.04 17.50
N GLU A 482 46.56 -4.37 17.17
CA GLU A 482 47.35 -5.30 17.97
C GLU A 482 47.49 -4.82 19.42
N ARG A 483 47.46 -5.77 20.38
CA ARG A 483 47.49 -5.47 21.82
C ARG A 483 48.64 -4.56 22.25
N GLY A 484 49.82 -4.66 21.62
CA GLY A 484 50.96 -3.78 21.91
C GLY A 484 50.73 -2.31 21.48
N VAL A 485 49.97 -2.09 20.40
CA VAL A 485 49.57 -0.77 19.93
C VAL A 485 48.51 -0.18 20.85
N LEU A 486 47.54 -1.00 21.28
CA LEU A 486 46.54 -0.60 22.29
C LEU A 486 47.21 -0.24 23.62
N GLN A 487 48.14 -1.06 24.11
CA GLN A 487 48.87 -0.76 25.34
C GLN A 487 49.58 0.59 25.26
N ALA A 488 50.31 0.87 24.17
CA ALA A 488 51.00 2.14 23.98
C ALA A 488 50.03 3.34 23.91
N ALA A 489 48.85 3.16 23.32
CA ALA A 489 47.83 4.20 23.28
C ALA A 489 47.27 4.51 24.67
N TYR A 490 46.94 3.49 25.47
CA TYR A 490 46.45 3.66 26.84
C TYR A 490 47.55 4.17 27.79
N ASP A 491 48.82 3.82 27.59
CA ASP A 491 49.93 4.41 28.33
C ASP A 491 50.02 5.94 28.10
N ALA A 492 49.73 6.40 26.87
CA ALA A 492 49.65 7.82 26.55
C ALA A 492 48.44 8.51 27.20
N VAL A 493 47.28 7.83 27.27
CA VAL A 493 46.10 8.32 28.00
C VAL A 493 46.44 8.55 29.48
N TRP A 494 47.10 7.58 30.12
CA TRP A 494 47.50 7.68 31.52
C TRP A 494 48.40 8.91 31.79
N GLY A 495 49.30 9.23 30.85
CA GLY A 495 50.20 10.37 30.96
C GLY A 495 49.51 11.74 30.96
N GLU A 496 48.27 11.86 30.46
CA GLU A 496 47.52 13.12 30.36
C GLU A 496 46.48 13.29 31.49
N ILE A 497 46.32 12.31 32.38
CA ILE A 497 45.34 12.35 33.47
C ILE A 497 45.68 13.44 34.49
N CYS A 498 44.70 14.28 34.79
CA CYS A 498 44.82 15.37 35.77
C CYS A 498 43.82 15.25 36.94
N GLY A 499 42.82 14.36 36.85
CA GLY A 499 41.71 14.27 37.82
C GLY A 499 41.19 12.85 38.05
N GLU A 500 40.33 12.70 39.05
CA GLU A 500 39.76 11.40 39.45
C GLU A 500 38.79 10.82 38.42
N GLU A 501 37.89 11.64 37.85
CA GLU A 501 36.93 11.21 36.82
C GLU A 501 37.64 10.64 35.58
N GLN A 502 38.77 11.24 35.21
CA GLN A 502 39.62 10.79 34.10
C GLN A 502 40.30 9.44 34.41
N ARG A 503 40.66 9.17 35.68
CA ARG A 503 41.15 7.83 36.09
C ARG A 503 40.09 6.76 35.96
N VAL A 504 38.86 7.05 36.39
CA VAL A 504 37.74 6.10 36.28
C VAL A 504 37.46 5.77 34.82
N LEU A 505 37.39 6.78 33.96
CA LEU A 505 37.18 6.57 32.53
C LEU A 505 38.33 5.75 31.90
N TYR A 506 39.59 6.04 32.27
CA TYR A 506 40.75 5.25 31.85
C TYR A 506 40.62 3.78 32.28
N TRP A 507 40.28 3.49 33.54
CA TRP A 507 40.21 2.12 34.04
C TRP A 507 39.11 1.31 33.33
N LEU A 508 37.91 1.88 33.16
CA LEU A 508 36.80 1.19 32.48
C LEU A 508 37.12 0.93 31.00
N SER A 509 37.64 1.94 30.31
CA SER A 509 38.01 1.84 28.89
C SER A 509 39.19 0.86 28.68
N GLY A 510 40.25 0.99 29.47
CA GLY A 510 41.41 0.09 29.40
C GLY A 510 41.08 -1.35 29.78
N ALA A 511 40.17 -1.56 30.74
CA ALA A 511 39.72 -2.89 31.11
C ALA A 511 38.96 -3.58 29.97
N ALA A 512 38.06 -2.84 29.30
CA ALA A 512 37.37 -3.32 28.11
C ALA A 512 38.35 -3.65 26.97
N ALA A 513 39.42 -2.88 26.83
CA ALA A 513 40.49 -3.13 25.86
C ALA A 513 41.44 -4.30 26.24
N GLY A 514 41.34 -4.83 27.46
CA GLY A 514 42.20 -5.91 27.94
C GLY A 514 43.68 -5.52 28.09
N VAL A 515 43.99 -4.23 28.30
CA VAL A 515 45.37 -3.75 28.53
C VAL A 515 45.78 -3.91 29.99
N ASP A 516 47.09 -3.86 30.25
CA ASP A 516 47.61 -3.83 31.61
C ASP A 516 47.40 -2.42 32.19
N LEU A 517 46.57 -2.32 33.23
CA LEU A 517 46.13 -1.05 33.81
C LEU A 517 47.18 -0.43 34.74
N HIS A 518 47.37 0.89 34.65
CA HIS A 518 48.11 1.68 35.65
C HIS A 518 47.23 2.03 36.85
N GLY A 519 47.86 2.32 38.00
CA GLY A 519 47.15 2.80 39.20
C GLY A 519 46.26 1.76 39.88
N VAL A 520 46.56 0.46 39.76
CA VAL A 520 45.71 -0.63 40.31
C VAL A 520 45.52 -0.55 41.83
N ASP A 521 46.53 -0.08 42.57
CA ASP A 521 46.41 0.12 44.02
C ASP A 521 45.36 1.21 44.36
N GLU A 522 45.29 2.27 43.54
CA GLU A 522 44.29 3.34 43.68
C GLU A 522 42.89 2.85 43.32
N LEU A 523 42.77 2.00 42.28
CA LEU A 523 41.51 1.36 41.89
C LEU A 523 41.00 0.44 43.01
N THR A 524 41.86 -0.40 43.58
CA THR A 524 41.48 -1.38 44.62
C THR A 524 41.05 -0.69 45.92
N GLY A 525 41.54 0.52 46.18
CA GLY A 525 41.18 1.33 47.34
C GLY A 525 39.83 2.05 47.26
N ARG A 526 39.08 1.91 46.15
CA ARG A 526 37.76 2.52 45.98
C ARG A 526 36.65 1.69 46.64
N ASP A 527 35.65 2.38 47.16
CA ASP A 527 34.47 1.78 47.82
C ASP A 527 33.22 1.73 46.90
N ASP A 528 33.33 2.15 45.64
CA ASP A 528 32.23 2.13 44.66
C ASP A 528 32.24 0.85 43.78
N ASP A 529 31.38 0.79 42.76
CA ASP A 529 31.27 -0.40 41.89
C ASP A 529 32.33 -0.44 40.76
N VAL A 530 33.16 0.60 40.61
CA VAL A 530 34.20 0.67 39.57
C VAL A 530 35.18 -0.50 39.62
N PRO A 531 35.73 -0.94 40.77
CA PRO A 531 36.63 -2.10 40.82
C PRO A 531 35.98 -3.38 40.32
N LEU A 532 34.70 -3.59 40.66
CA LEU A 532 33.92 -4.74 40.21
C LEU A 532 33.67 -4.70 38.70
N LEU A 533 33.32 -3.53 38.14
CA LEU A 533 33.11 -3.33 36.71
C LEU A 533 34.40 -3.59 35.91
N VAL A 534 35.52 -3.04 36.39
CA VAL A 534 36.85 -3.22 35.78
C VAL A 534 37.27 -4.69 35.80
N GLU A 535 37.14 -5.37 36.94
CA GLU A 535 37.51 -6.79 37.04
C GLU A 535 36.63 -7.65 36.12
N ALA A 536 35.32 -7.38 36.06
CA ALA A 536 34.42 -8.07 35.15
C ALA A 536 34.77 -7.82 33.67
N GLN A 537 35.09 -6.59 33.28
CA GLN A 537 35.53 -6.27 31.91
C GLN A 537 36.86 -6.93 31.55
N LEU A 538 37.80 -7.06 32.49
CA LEU A 538 39.04 -7.80 32.26
C LEU A 538 38.79 -9.29 32.04
N TYR A 539 37.84 -9.91 32.75
CA TYR A 539 37.42 -11.29 32.47
C TYR A 539 36.78 -11.41 31.08
N MET A 540 35.92 -10.45 30.71
CA MET A 540 35.29 -10.40 29.38
C MET A 540 36.31 -10.26 28.25
N ALA A 541 37.29 -9.36 28.39
CA ALA A 541 38.35 -9.13 27.41
C ALA A 541 39.29 -10.34 27.25
N ARG A 542 39.33 -11.25 28.24
CA ARG A 542 40.04 -12.54 28.19
C ARG A 542 39.17 -13.70 27.71
N GLU A 543 37.94 -13.41 27.28
CA GLU A 543 36.91 -14.40 26.92
C GLU A 543 36.49 -15.34 28.08
N GLU A 544 36.82 -14.99 29.32
CA GLU A 544 36.48 -15.74 30.55
C GLU A 544 35.06 -15.37 31.06
N HIS A 545 34.07 -15.48 30.17
CA HIS A 545 32.69 -15.02 30.40
C HIS A 545 32.03 -15.64 31.64
N GLU A 546 32.29 -16.91 31.96
CA GLU A 546 31.72 -17.60 33.14
C GLU A 546 32.25 -17.00 34.47
N ALA A 547 33.52 -16.59 34.49
CA ALA A 547 34.12 -15.94 35.64
C ALA A 547 33.50 -14.55 35.85
N ALA A 548 33.30 -13.79 34.77
CA ALA A 548 32.60 -12.50 34.79
C ALA A 548 31.16 -12.64 35.33
N VAL A 549 30.40 -13.64 34.85
CA VAL A 549 29.04 -13.92 35.35
C VAL A 549 29.05 -14.25 36.85
N THR A 550 29.98 -15.08 37.30
CA THR A 550 30.07 -15.48 38.71
C THR A 550 30.40 -14.29 39.61
N LEU A 551 31.31 -13.43 39.16
CA LEU A 551 31.70 -12.19 39.85
C LEU A 551 30.52 -11.21 39.94
N LEU A 552 29.90 -10.88 38.80
CA LEU A 552 28.81 -9.90 38.71
C LEU A 552 27.55 -10.35 39.47
N ARG A 553 27.29 -11.66 39.56
CA ARG A 553 26.16 -12.18 40.35
C ARG A 553 26.34 -12.01 41.85
N ARG A 554 27.59 -12.00 42.35
CA ARG A 554 27.93 -11.84 43.77
C ARG A 554 27.99 -10.38 44.19
N GLY A 555 28.33 -9.48 43.26
CA GLY A 555 28.42 -8.05 43.51
C GLY A 555 27.08 -7.35 43.66
N GLN A 556 27.14 -6.05 43.97
CA GLN A 556 25.96 -5.20 44.04
C GLN A 556 25.30 -5.09 42.64
N ARG A 557 23.97 -5.23 42.59
CA ARG A 557 23.20 -5.12 41.35
C ARG A 557 22.90 -3.65 41.05
N THR A 558 23.79 -3.03 40.30
CA THR A 558 23.62 -1.74 39.66
C THR A 558 23.25 -1.95 38.19
N GLU A 559 22.79 -0.89 37.51
CA GLU A 559 22.44 -0.97 36.09
C GLU A 559 23.66 -1.33 35.23
N SER A 560 24.82 -0.75 35.56
CA SER A 560 26.12 -1.04 34.92
C SER A 560 26.54 -2.50 35.11
N THR A 561 26.40 -3.06 36.31
CA THR A 561 26.75 -4.47 36.56
C THR A 561 25.75 -5.43 35.92
N THR A 562 24.47 -5.08 35.86
CA THR A 562 23.45 -5.86 35.12
C THR A 562 23.70 -5.83 33.60
N ARG A 563 24.09 -4.68 33.03
CA ARG A 563 24.44 -4.59 31.60
C ARG A 563 25.62 -5.51 31.25
N LEU A 564 26.71 -5.42 32.03
CA LEU A 564 27.86 -6.31 31.82
C LEU A 564 27.49 -7.79 32.04
N LEU A 565 26.58 -8.09 32.96
CA LEU A 565 26.12 -9.46 33.17
C LEU A 565 25.37 -10.00 31.95
N VAL A 566 24.50 -9.18 31.35
CA VAL A 566 23.80 -9.51 30.11
C VAL A 566 24.80 -9.74 28.97
N ASP A 567 25.78 -8.86 28.82
CA ASP A 567 26.82 -9.00 27.79
C ASP A 567 27.67 -10.28 28.00
N ALA A 568 27.99 -10.62 29.25
CA ALA A 568 28.67 -11.87 29.61
C ALA A 568 27.82 -13.12 29.29
N LEU A 569 26.50 -13.07 29.55
CA LEU A 569 25.58 -14.16 29.21
C LEU A 569 25.44 -14.34 27.69
N ILE A 570 25.41 -13.24 26.94
CA ILE A 570 25.41 -13.27 25.46
C ILE A 570 26.73 -13.88 24.95
N GLY A 571 27.88 -13.51 25.52
CA GLY A 571 29.18 -14.10 25.17
C GLY A 571 29.28 -15.60 25.47
N MET A 572 28.53 -16.10 26.46
CA MET A 572 28.35 -17.54 26.72
C MET A 572 27.31 -18.21 25.81
N ASN A 573 26.64 -17.46 24.93
CA ASN A 573 25.48 -17.88 24.15
C ASN A 573 24.28 -18.38 25.01
N ASP A 574 24.17 -17.94 26.27
CA ASP A 574 23.06 -18.23 27.19
C ASP A 574 21.97 -17.16 27.04
N ILE A 575 21.34 -17.14 25.85
CA ILE A 575 20.40 -16.08 25.43
C ILE A 575 19.16 -16.02 26.32
N ASP A 576 18.63 -17.17 26.75
CA ASP A 576 17.43 -17.22 27.60
C ASP A 576 17.65 -16.49 28.92
N ARG A 577 18.79 -16.72 29.57
CA ARG A 577 19.12 -16.04 30.83
C ARG A 577 19.45 -14.56 30.62
N ALA A 578 20.03 -14.19 29.49
CA ALA A 578 20.25 -12.78 29.15
C ALA A 578 18.91 -12.03 29.04
N VAL A 579 17.94 -12.63 28.34
CA VAL A 579 16.57 -12.08 28.19
C VAL A 579 15.84 -12.02 29.53
N ASP A 580 15.94 -13.06 30.36
CA ASP A 580 15.32 -13.06 31.69
C ASP A 580 15.91 -11.99 32.62
N GLU A 581 17.24 -11.82 32.62
CA GLU A 581 17.87 -10.75 33.41
C GLU A 581 17.46 -9.37 32.90
N LEU A 582 17.30 -9.16 31.59
CA LEU A 582 16.77 -7.90 31.02
C LEU A 582 15.31 -7.64 31.43
N LYS A 583 14.44 -8.65 31.44
CA LYS A 583 13.05 -8.53 31.95
C LYS A 583 13.03 -8.15 33.44
N VAL A 584 13.89 -8.77 34.24
CA VAL A 584 14.05 -8.44 35.66
C VAL A 584 14.61 -7.03 35.83
N ALA A 585 15.60 -6.63 35.01
CA ALA A 585 16.20 -5.30 35.01
C ALA A 585 15.16 -4.21 34.72
N ALA A 586 14.28 -4.44 33.74
CA ALA A 586 13.21 -3.51 33.39
C ALA A 586 12.30 -3.18 34.59
N THR A 587 12.03 -4.19 35.42
CA THR A 587 11.19 -4.02 36.62
C THR A 587 11.99 -3.47 37.80
N ARG A 588 13.22 -3.95 38.02
CA ARG A 588 14.09 -3.53 39.13
C ARG A 588 14.48 -2.06 39.04
N PHE A 589 14.86 -1.61 37.85
CA PHE A 589 15.32 -0.24 37.61
C PHE A 589 14.21 0.67 37.09
N ASN A 590 13.01 0.13 36.86
CA ASN A 590 11.86 0.85 36.33
C ASN A 590 12.21 1.59 35.02
N ASP A 591 12.91 0.88 34.13
CA ASP A 591 13.36 1.35 32.83
C ASP A 591 12.92 0.37 31.74
N ILE A 592 11.96 0.78 30.93
CA ILE A 592 11.35 -0.09 29.92
C ILE A 592 12.28 -0.38 28.73
N THR A 593 13.36 0.40 28.55
CA THR A 593 14.34 0.20 27.47
C THR A 593 15.03 -1.16 27.55
N HIS A 594 15.15 -1.74 28.75
CA HIS A 594 15.67 -3.10 28.92
C HIS A 594 14.77 -4.17 28.26
N LEU A 595 13.45 -3.98 28.19
CA LEU A 595 12.58 -4.90 27.44
C LEU A 595 12.80 -4.77 25.93
N VAL A 596 13.01 -3.56 25.43
CA VAL A 596 13.32 -3.32 24.00
C VAL A 596 14.63 -4.02 23.64
N ARG A 597 15.66 -3.87 24.47
CA ARG A 597 16.93 -4.60 24.29
C ARG A 597 16.76 -6.12 24.34
N ALA A 598 15.84 -6.64 25.15
CA ALA A 598 15.56 -8.08 25.16
C ALA A 598 14.96 -8.56 23.83
N VAL A 599 14.09 -7.76 23.21
CA VAL A 599 13.57 -8.02 21.84
C VAL A 599 14.70 -7.95 20.81
N GLU A 600 15.60 -6.96 20.89
CA GLU A 600 16.77 -6.85 20.01
C GLU A 600 17.67 -8.08 20.10
N VAL A 601 17.95 -8.57 21.31
CA VAL A 601 18.77 -9.77 21.53
C VAL A 601 18.12 -11.00 20.87
N LEU A 602 16.81 -11.19 21.04
CA LEU A 602 16.07 -12.29 20.39
C LEU A 602 16.05 -12.16 18.86
N GLY A 603 15.89 -10.95 18.34
CA GLY A 603 15.92 -10.66 16.91
C GLY A 603 17.27 -10.98 16.26
N ARG A 604 18.38 -10.59 16.91
CA ARG A 604 19.75 -10.87 16.41
C ARG A 604 20.08 -12.35 16.28
N VAL A 605 19.49 -13.21 17.12
CA VAL A 605 19.64 -14.67 17.03
C VAL A 605 18.53 -15.34 16.22
N SER A 606 17.76 -14.57 15.44
CA SER A 606 16.67 -15.02 14.57
C SER A 606 15.54 -15.79 15.30
N ARG A 607 15.37 -15.59 16.61
CA ARG A 607 14.25 -16.15 17.39
C ARG A 607 13.00 -15.28 17.27
N LEU A 608 12.55 -15.07 16.03
CA LEU A 608 11.53 -14.07 15.67
C LEU A 608 10.17 -14.29 16.36
N ASN A 609 9.75 -15.53 16.62
CA ASN A 609 8.48 -15.80 17.31
C ASN A 609 8.50 -15.27 18.75
N GLU A 610 9.55 -15.55 19.51
CA GLU A 610 9.69 -15.08 20.89
C GLU A 610 9.94 -13.57 20.94
N ALA A 611 10.69 -13.04 19.96
CA ALA A 611 10.88 -11.60 19.80
C ALA A 611 9.54 -10.88 19.57
N ALA A 612 8.67 -11.44 18.70
CA ALA A 612 7.35 -10.89 18.42
C ALA A 612 6.41 -10.94 19.64
N GLU A 613 6.40 -12.05 20.38
CA GLU A 613 5.61 -12.16 21.62
C GLU A 613 6.04 -11.10 22.65
N LEU A 614 7.35 -10.96 22.88
CA LEU A 614 7.89 -9.96 23.80
C LEU A 614 7.70 -8.52 23.28
N ALA A 615 7.77 -8.31 21.97
CA ALA A 615 7.52 -7.00 21.36
C ALA A 615 6.08 -6.54 21.56
N GLN A 616 5.11 -7.46 21.45
CA GLN A 616 3.71 -7.16 21.71
C GLN A 616 3.47 -6.81 23.19
N GLU A 617 4.14 -7.47 24.13
CA GLU A 617 4.11 -7.09 25.55
C GLU A 617 4.76 -5.70 25.77
N ALA A 618 5.94 -5.48 25.18
CA ALA A 618 6.69 -4.25 25.32
C ALA A 618 5.91 -3.03 24.78
N LEU A 619 5.21 -3.16 23.65
CA LEU A 619 4.37 -2.09 23.08
C LEU A 619 3.27 -1.60 24.04
N GLN A 620 2.78 -2.43 24.96
CA GLN A 620 1.77 -2.02 25.94
C GLN A 620 2.36 -1.16 27.07
N ARG A 621 3.67 -1.25 27.30
CA ARG A 621 4.36 -0.61 28.42
C ARG A 621 5.24 0.56 27.98
N VAL A 622 5.75 0.53 26.75
CA VAL A 622 6.59 1.58 26.17
C VAL A 622 5.73 2.81 25.84
N PRO A 623 6.02 4.00 26.42
CA PRO A 623 5.26 5.22 26.14
C PRO A 623 5.27 5.63 24.66
N GLN A 624 4.21 6.30 24.20
CA GLN A 624 4.10 6.81 22.81
C GLN A 624 5.20 7.81 22.43
N THR A 625 5.84 8.45 23.41
CA THR A 625 6.96 9.38 23.19
C THR A 625 8.21 8.68 22.66
N LEU A 626 8.43 7.40 22.99
CA LEU A 626 9.57 6.60 22.50
C LEU A 626 9.30 6.04 21.09
N ARG A 627 9.16 6.93 20.11
CA ARG A 627 8.75 6.60 18.73
C ARG A 627 9.69 5.59 18.07
N ALA A 628 11.00 5.72 18.24
CA ALA A 628 12.00 4.82 17.65
C ALA A 628 11.88 3.39 18.20
N ALA A 629 11.80 3.24 19.52
CA ALA A 629 11.60 1.94 20.16
C ALA A 629 10.28 1.29 19.71
N ARG A 630 9.17 2.05 19.69
CA ARG A 630 7.89 1.53 19.22
C ARG A 630 7.92 1.14 17.74
N ALA A 631 8.62 1.91 16.90
CA ALA A 631 8.79 1.58 15.48
C ALA A 631 9.53 0.25 15.30
N PHE A 632 10.63 0.04 16.04
CA PHE A 632 11.36 -1.24 16.05
C PHE A 632 10.46 -2.41 16.50
N LEU A 633 9.68 -2.24 17.58
CA LEU A 633 8.79 -3.30 18.06
C LEU A 633 7.71 -3.66 17.03
N HIS A 634 7.12 -2.67 16.36
CA HIS A 634 6.17 -2.91 15.27
C HIS A 634 6.83 -3.61 14.08
N GLU A 635 8.05 -3.20 13.72
CA GLU A 635 8.81 -3.82 12.65
C GLU A 635 9.04 -5.32 12.89
N VAL A 636 9.44 -5.70 14.11
CA VAL A 636 9.59 -7.13 14.48
C VAL A 636 8.29 -7.90 14.31
N LEU A 637 7.14 -7.32 14.66
CA LEU A 637 5.83 -7.94 14.46
C LEU A 637 5.49 -8.13 12.97
N VAL A 638 5.76 -7.11 12.15
CA VAL A 638 5.54 -7.14 10.70
C VAL A 638 6.47 -8.16 10.02
N GLU A 639 7.76 -8.16 10.39
CA GLU A 639 8.76 -9.09 9.86
C GLU A 639 8.41 -10.54 10.17
N ARG A 640 8.02 -10.83 11.42
CA ARG A 640 7.55 -12.17 11.81
C ARG A 640 6.35 -12.61 10.97
N ALA A 641 5.39 -11.73 10.74
CA ALA A 641 4.22 -12.04 9.91
C ALA A 641 4.60 -12.27 8.44
N GLY A 642 5.54 -11.48 7.89
CA GLY A 642 6.08 -11.64 6.55
C GLY A 642 6.83 -12.97 6.36
N VAL A 643 7.69 -13.36 7.30
CA VAL A 643 8.40 -14.66 7.28
C VAL A 643 7.42 -15.82 7.40
N ALA A 644 6.36 -15.67 8.19
CA ALA A 644 5.29 -16.65 8.29
C ALA A 644 4.37 -16.66 7.05
N THR A 645 4.57 -15.78 6.07
CA THR A 645 3.72 -15.58 4.89
C THR A 645 2.24 -15.35 5.26
N ALA A 646 2.00 -14.80 6.45
CA ALA A 646 0.68 -14.46 6.98
C ALA A 646 0.35 -13.02 6.56
N TRP A 647 0.04 -12.84 5.28
CA TRP A 647 -0.12 -11.52 4.66
C TRP A 647 -1.26 -10.70 5.28
N GLY A 648 -2.35 -11.36 5.72
CA GLY A 648 -3.43 -10.72 6.46
C GLY A 648 -2.97 -10.16 7.81
N ASP A 649 -2.28 -10.96 8.63
CA ASP A 649 -1.69 -10.48 9.89
C ASP A 649 -0.67 -9.37 9.63
N MET A 650 0.20 -9.52 8.62
CA MET A 650 1.19 -8.51 8.25
C MET A 650 0.54 -7.16 7.88
N ALA A 651 -0.58 -7.18 7.15
CA ALA A 651 -1.34 -5.96 6.83
C ALA A 651 -1.96 -5.32 8.08
N VAL A 652 -2.49 -6.13 9.02
CA VAL A 652 -3.02 -5.64 10.31
C VAL A 652 -1.91 -5.02 11.15
N ARG A 653 -0.75 -5.67 11.27
CA ARG A 653 0.41 -5.15 12.01
C ARG A 653 0.96 -3.87 11.37
N SER A 654 1.04 -3.82 10.05
CA SER A 654 1.50 -2.62 9.32
C SER A 654 0.54 -1.44 9.51
N ARG A 655 -0.78 -1.69 9.50
CA ARG A 655 -1.79 -0.66 9.83
C ARG A 655 -1.68 -0.21 11.28
N ALA A 656 -1.54 -1.14 12.23
CA ALA A 656 -1.34 -0.79 13.64
C ALA A 656 -0.08 0.06 13.86
N TRP A 657 0.99 -0.18 13.10
CA TRP A 657 2.18 0.67 13.10
C TRP A 657 1.87 2.08 12.58
N ILE A 658 1.13 2.20 11.48
CA ILE A 658 0.70 3.48 10.92
C ILE A 658 -0.25 4.23 11.86
N ASP A 659 -1.18 3.54 12.53
CA ASP A 659 -2.13 4.16 13.46
C ASP A 659 -1.42 4.68 14.72
N ASP A 660 -0.40 3.97 15.19
CA ASP A 660 0.34 4.31 16.40
C ASP A 660 1.36 5.44 16.18
N LEU A 661 2.10 5.42 15.06
CA LEU A 661 3.20 6.35 14.80
C LEU A 661 2.97 7.28 13.60
N GLY A 662 1.87 7.13 12.87
CA GLY A 662 1.63 7.84 11.62
C GLY A 662 2.30 7.18 10.40
N PRO A 663 1.94 7.65 9.18
CA PRO A 663 2.45 7.10 7.94
C PRO A 663 3.93 7.45 7.73
N SER A 664 4.74 6.47 7.34
CA SER A 664 6.13 6.63 6.91
C SER A 664 6.37 5.82 5.63
N PRO A 665 7.42 6.11 4.83
CA PRO A 665 7.73 5.28 3.69
C PRO A 665 7.93 3.80 4.05
N ARG A 666 8.64 3.53 5.15
CA ARG A 666 8.97 2.16 5.60
C ARG A 666 7.72 1.34 5.93
N ASN A 667 6.88 1.81 6.84
CA ASN A 667 5.69 1.05 7.27
C ASN A 667 4.63 0.94 6.16
N ARG A 668 4.51 1.94 5.28
CA ARG A 668 3.61 1.85 4.12
C ARG A 668 4.11 0.87 3.07
N TRP A 669 5.42 0.77 2.81
CA TRP A 669 5.97 -0.26 1.91
C TRP A 669 5.68 -1.69 2.40
N HIS A 670 5.78 -1.93 3.72
CA HIS A 670 5.36 -3.21 4.30
C HIS A 670 3.85 -3.48 4.10
N LEU A 671 3.01 -2.46 4.26
CA LEU A 671 1.59 -2.57 3.97
C LEU A 671 1.33 -2.88 2.48
N VAL A 672 2.01 -2.21 1.55
CA VAL A 672 1.89 -2.47 0.10
C VAL A 672 2.25 -3.92 -0.22
N LEU A 673 3.37 -4.41 0.33
CA LEU A 673 3.79 -5.81 0.14
C LEU A 673 2.75 -6.79 0.69
N ALA A 674 2.24 -6.55 1.90
CA ALA A 674 1.23 -7.38 2.53
C ALA A 674 -0.09 -7.40 1.74
N LEU A 675 -0.55 -6.25 1.26
CA LEU A 675 -1.77 -6.15 0.45
C LEU A 675 -1.62 -6.82 -0.91
N HIS A 676 -0.49 -6.61 -1.59
CA HIS A 676 -0.22 -7.24 -2.88
C HIS A 676 -0.21 -8.77 -2.77
N ASN A 677 0.56 -9.32 -1.82
CA ASN A 677 0.62 -10.78 -1.61
C ASN A 677 -0.69 -11.34 -1.02
N GLY A 678 -1.46 -10.52 -0.29
CA GLY A 678 -2.81 -10.84 0.17
C GLY A 678 -3.88 -10.82 -0.94
N GLY A 679 -3.56 -10.28 -2.12
CA GLY A 679 -4.45 -10.17 -3.29
C GLY A 679 -5.24 -8.86 -3.39
N ASP A 680 -5.08 -7.92 -2.44
CA ASP A 680 -5.69 -6.57 -2.48
C ASP A 680 -4.79 -5.59 -3.26
N ARG A 681 -4.78 -5.73 -4.58
CA ARG A 681 -3.91 -4.93 -5.47
C ARG A 681 -4.33 -3.49 -5.55
N GLU A 682 -5.62 -3.22 -5.67
CA GLU A 682 -6.16 -1.86 -5.68
C GLU A 682 -5.81 -1.14 -4.37
N GLY A 683 -5.92 -1.84 -3.22
CA GLY A 683 -5.47 -1.34 -1.93
C GLY A 683 -3.97 -1.05 -1.90
N ALA A 684 -3.14 -1.97 -2.40
CA ALA A 684 -1.69 -1.77 -2.49
C ALA A 684 -1.32 -0.55 -3.36
N TRP A 685 -1.95 -0.41 -4.53
CA TRP A 685 -1.73 0.72 -5.43
C TRP A 685 -2.22 2.04 -4.84
N ARG A 686 -3.38 2.04 -4.18
CA ARG A 686 -3.90 3.20 -3.46
C ARG A 686 -2.91 3.68 -2.39
N VAL A 687 -2.34 2.76 -1.62
CA VAL A 687 -1.30 3.10 -0.62
C VAL A 687 -0.04 3.66 -1.29
N LEU A 688 0.36 3.22 -2.49
CA LEU A 688 1.49 3.83 -3.21
C LEU A 688 1.21 5.27 -3.66
N ARG A 689 -0.02 5.55 -4.11
CA ARG A 689 -0.44 6.83 -4.70
C ARG A 689 -0.85 7.89 -3.67
N GLU A 690 -1.20 7.49 -2.45
CA GLU A 690 -1.58 8.42 -1.39
C GLU A 690 -0.44 9.41 -1.06
N PRO A 691 -0.68 10.74 -0.99
CA PRO A 691 0.37 11.71 -0.68
C PRO A 691 0.95 11.56 0.74
N PRO A 692 2.29 11.64 0.94
CA PRO A 692 3.31 11.75 -0.10
C PRO A 692 3.47 10.43 -0.86
N VAL A 693 3.54 10.52 -2.20
CA VAL A 693 3.66 9.36 -3.09
C VAL A 693 4.92 8.56 -2.73
N LEU A 694 4.79 7.23 -2.66
CA LEU A 694 5.92 6.36 -2.37
C LEU A 694 6.75 6.14 -3.64
N ARG A 695 8.04 6.43 -3.55
CA ARG A 695 9.01 6.12 -4.60
C ARG A 695 9.89 4.93 -4.17
N PRO A 696 10.22 4.00 -5.07
CA PRO A 696 11.09 2.89 -4.74
C PRO A 696 12.50 3.35 -4.37
N SER A 697 13.02 2.89 -3.24
CA SER A 697 14.40 3.13 -2.79
C SER A 697 15.26 1.86 -2.77
N THR A 698 14.68 0.71 -3.13
CA THR A 698 15.38 -0.57 -3.25
C THR A 698 14.91 -1.32 -4.49
N ALA A 699 15.73 -2.24 -5.02
CA ALA A 699 15.36 -3.03 -6.18
C ALA A 699 14.10 -3.89 -5.95
N SER A 700 13.91 -4.44 -4.74
CA SER A 700 12.69 -5.17 -4.37
C SER A 700 11.43 -4.29 -4.41
N GLN A 701 11.54 -3.04 -3.96
CA GLN A 701 10.43 -2.08 -4.07
C GLN A 701 10.19 -1.67 -5.53
N ALA A 702 11.23 -1.57 -6.35
CA ALA A 702 11.12 -1.25 -7.77
C ALA A 702 10.41 -2.37 -8.54
N ARG A 703 10.74 -3.64 -8.28
CA ARG A 703 10.03 -4.80 -8.82
C ARG A 703 8.54 -4.76 -8.48
N LEU A 704 8.21 -4.60 -7.20
CA LEU A 704 6.82 -4.55 -6.75
C LEU A 704 6.05 -3.35 -7.34
N TRP A 705 6.70 -2.18 -7.41
CA TRP A 705 6.11 -1.00 -8.02
C TRP A 705 5.82 -1.22 -9.51
N ALA A 706 6.76 -1.77 -10.27
CA ALA A 706 6.60 -2.03 -11.70
C ALA A 706 5.41 -2.97 -11.96
N VAL A 707 5.28 -4.04 -11.18
CA VAL A 707 4.16 -4.99 -11.27
C VAL A 707 2.82 -4.28 -11.00
N LEU A 708 2.71 -3.55 -9.89
CA LEU A 708 1.48 -2.85 -9.50
C LEU A 708 1.12 -1.73 -10.49
N ALA A 709 2.09 -0.92 -10.92
CA ALA A 709 1.87 0.20 -11.84
C ALA A 709 1.38 -0.30 -13.20
N ALA A 710 2.03 -1.34 -13.74
CA ALA A 710 1.64 -1.94 -14.99
C ALA A 710 0.23 -2.58 -14.90
N GLN A 711 -0.16 -3.11 -13.74
CA GLN A 711 -1.46 -3.76 -13.52
C GLN A 711 -2.61 -2.76 -13.40
N GLU A 712 -2.42 -1.70 -12.62
CA GLU A 712 -3.51 -0.81 -12.20
C GLU A 712 -3.61 0.46 -13.05
N SER A 713 -2.52 0.88 -13.70
CA SER A 713 -2.51 2.10 -14.54
C SER A 713 -1.49 2.01 -15.68
N PRO A 714 -1.59 1.03 -16.59
CA PRO A 714 -0.71 0.98 -17.76
C PRO A 714 -0.94 2.21 -18.64
N ASN A 715 0.14 2.94 -18.93
CA ASN A 715 0.16 4.10 -19.81
C ASN A 715 1.62 4.39 -20.26
N PRO A 716 1.84 5.29 -21.24
CA PRO A 716 3.18 5.56 -21.74
C PRO A 716 4.15 6.09 -20.69
N GLU A 717 3.68 6.92 -19.75
CA GLU A 717 4.51 7.47 -18.67
C GLU A 717 4.99 6.38 -17.70
N VAL A 718 4.14 5.39 -17.41
CA VAL A 718 4.51 4.24 -16.57
C VAL A 718 5.51 3.33 -17.28
N ALA A 719 5.39 3.13 -18.59
CA ALA A 719 6.37 2.37 -19.36
C ALA A 719 7.76 3.03 -19.31
N GLU A 720 7.82 4.36 -19.46
CA GLU A 720 9.05 5.13 -19.30
C GLU A 720 9.60 5.09 -17.86
N GLU A 721 8.74 5.17 -16.84
CA GLU A 721 9.15 5.08 -15.44
C GLU A 721 9.70 3.69 -15.09
N ILE A 722 9.15 2.61 -15.66
CA ILE A 722 9.70 1.25 -15.53
C ILE A 722 11.12 1.18 -16.13
N LEU A 723 11.35 1.74 -17.32
CA LEU A 723 12.69 1.79 -17.91
C LEU A 723 13.66 2.60 -17.04
N ALA A 724 13.23 3.74 -16.51
CA ALA A 724 14.04 4.54 -15.60
C ALA A 724 14.43 3.78 -14.32
N LEU A 725 13.54 2.92 -13.79
CA LEU A 725 13.85 2.04 -12.67
C LEU A 725 14.85 0.93 -13.06
N VAL A 726 14.71 0.32 -14.24
CA VAL A 726 15.69 -0.66 -14.74
C VAL A 726 17.07 -0.03 -14.87
N ASP A 727 17.17 1.19 -15.42
CA ASP A 727 18.45 1.90 -15.53
C ASP A 727 19.02 2.27 -14.14
N ALA A 728 18.18 2.69 -13.19
CA ALA A 728 18.58 3.02 -11.83
C ALA A 728 19.06 1.80 -11.02
N TYR A 729 18.53 0.62 -11.31
CA TYR A 729 18.86 -0.66 -10.66
C TYR A 729 19.39 -1.68 -11.69
N SER A 730 20.36 -1.28 -12.51
CA SER A 730 20.89 -2.07 -13.64
C SER A 730 21.52 -3.42 -13.26
N ASP A 731 21.96 -3.60 -12.01
CA ASP A 731 22.48 -4.88 -11.50
C ASP A 731 21.36 -5.91 -11.23
N ASP A 732 20.09 -5.52 -11.23
CA ASP A 732 18.95 -6.38 -10.91
C ASP A 732 18.34 -7.00 -12.19
N ALA A 733 18.91 -8.13 -12.64
CA ALA A 733 18.44 -8.84 -13.82
C ALA A 733 16.96 -9.30 -13.73
N GLU A 734 16.46 -9.51 -12.51
CA GLU A 734 15.05 -9.90 -12.30
C GLU A 734 14.10 -8.74 -12.60
N LEU A 735 14.45 -7.50 -12.23
CA LEU A 735 13.67 -6.33 -12.60
C LEU A 735 13.60 -6.15 -14.13
N ALA A 736 14.71 -6.37 -14.84
CA ALA A 736 14.72 -6.31 -16.30
C ALA A 736 13.81 -7.38 -16.92
N ARG A 737 13.87 -8.63 -16.44
CA ARG A 737 12.97 -9.72 -16.88
C ARG A 737 11.51 -9.40 -16.61
N ILE A 738 11.17 -8.88 -15.42
CA ILE A 738 9.82 -8.45 -15.07
C ILE A 738 9.36 -7.33 -16.01
N ALA A 739 10.21 -6.33 -16.28
CA ALA A 739 9.89 -5.22 -17.16
C ALA A 739 9.56 -5.69 -18.58
N VAL A 740 10.38 -6.59 -19.14
CA VAL A 740 10.15 -7.20 -20.45
C VAL A 740 8.84 -8.01 -20.45
N GLY A 741 8.64 -8.86 -19.45
CA GLY A 741 7.43 -9.68 -19.32
C GLY A 741 6.15 -8.84 -19.19
N LEU A 742 6.19 -7.75 -18.43
CA LEU A 742 5.04 -6.84 -18.25
C LEU A 742 4.74 -6.06 -19.53
N PHE A 743 5.77 -5.53 -20.21
CA PHE A 743 5.59 -4.70 -21.39
C PHE A 743 5.01 -5.52 -22.55
N PHE A 744 5.69 -6.60 -22.94
CA PHE A 744 5.27 -7.42 -24.08
C PHE A 744 4.08 -8.33 -23.75
N GLY A 745 3.97 -8.81 -22.51
CA GLY A 745 2.87 -9.70 -22.09
C GLY A 745 1.49 -9.04 -22.07
N ARG A 746 1.42 -7.71 -21.98
CA ARG A 746 0.15 -6.97 -21.99
C ARG A 746 -0.29 -6.46 -23.37
N GLY A 747 0.58 -6.52 -24.37
CA GLY A 747 0.30 -6.04 -25.72
C GLY A 747 0.28 -4.51 -25.86
N ASP A 748 0.48 -4.06 -27.10
CA ASP A 748 0.70 -2.65 -27.44
C ASP A 748 -0.51 -1.75 -27.12
N GLU A 749 -1.73 -2.25 -27.33
CA GLU A 749 -2.96 -1.46 -27.10
C GLU A 749 -3.13 -1.02 -25.64
N THR A 750 -2.66 -1.85 -24.69
CA THR A 750 -2.80 -1.59 -23.24
C THR A 750 -1.97 -0.40 -22.77
N TRP A 751 -0.82 -0.15 -23.40
CA TRP A 751 0.09 0.92 -23.01
C TRP A 751 -0.20 2.25 -23.72
N GLY A 752 -1.03 2.26 -24.77
CA GLY A 752 -1.30 3.44 -25.58
C GLY A 752 -0.14 3.81 -26.52
N GLU A 753 -0.06 5.08 -26.93
CA GLU A 753 1.02 5.57 -27.81
C GLU A 753 2.35 5.74 -27.04
N VAL A 754 3.12 4.65 -26.93
CA VAL A 754 4.47 4.66 -26.36
C VAL A 754 5.48 5.22 -27.37
N GLN A 755 6.45 6.00 -26.89
CA GLN A 755 7.49 6.59 -27.76
C GLN A 755 8.37 5.51 -28.41
N PRO A 756 8.78 5.67 -29.69
CA PRO A 756 9.62 4.70 -30.39
C PRO A 756 10.94 4.38 -29.68
N GLU A 757 11.52 5.35 -28.98
CA GLU A 757 12.74 5.19 -28.19
C GLU A 757 12.54 4.22 -27.02
N ALA A 758 11.41 4.32 -26.31
CA ALA A 758 11.08 3.41 -25.21
C ALA A 758 10.82 1.99 -25.72
N ILE A 759 10.13 1.83 -26.85
CA ILE A 759 9.92 0.52 -27.50
C ILE A 759 11.27 -0.12 -27.86
N SER A 760 12.17 0.65 -28.47
CA SER A 760 13.51 0.19 -28.85
C SER A 760 14.29 -0.27 -27.61
N ARG A 761 14.18 0.46 -26.49
CA ARG A 761 14.83 0.10 -25.23
C ARG A 761 14.29 -1.20 -24.63
N PHE A 762 12.97 -1.43 -24.68
CA PHE A 762 12.40 -2.72 -24.26
C PHE A 762 12.84 -3.88 -25.17
N GLN A 763 13.00 -3.64 -26.47
CA GLN A 763 13.54 -4.65 -27.41
C GLN A 763 15.01 -4.97 -27.16
N GLU A 764 15.82 -3.97 -26.77
CA GLU A 764 17.20 -4.19 -26.29
C GLU A 764 17.20 -5.06 -25.02
N LEU A 765 16.39 -4.69 -24.01
CA LEU A 765 16.26 -5.48 -22.79
C LEU A 765 15.80 -6.92 -23.04
N LEU A 766 14.86 -7.11 -23.97
CA LEU A 766 14.43 -8.44 -24.42
C LEU A 766 15.60 -9.23 -25.02
N SER A 767 16.38 -8.61 -25.91
CA SER A 767 17.52 -9.25 -26.57
C SER A 767 18.63 -9.61 -25.59
N ASP A 768 18.89 -8.74 -24.61
CA ASP A 768 19.94 -8.93 -23.59
C ASP A 768 19.58 -10.00 -22.54
N ASN A 769 18.29 -10.27 -22.33
CA ASN A 769 17.79 -11.19 -21.30
C ASN A 769 17.15 -12.47 -21.85
N ALA A 770 17.05 -12.61 -23.17
CA ALA A 770 16.49 -13.80 -23.78
C ALA A 770 17.55 -14.90 -23.95
N VAL A 771 17.12 -16.14 -23.79
CA VAL A 771 17.99 -17.32 -23.93
C VAL A 771 17.47 -18.24 -25.03
N ASP A 772 18.34 -18.94 -25.73
CA ASP A 772 17.94 -19.92 -26.74
C ASP A 772 17.07 -21.03 -26.10
N TYR A 773 15.97 -21.37 -26.79
CA TYR A 773 15.06 -22.45 -26.37
C TYR A 773 15.80 -23.79 -26.28
N GLY A 774 15.72 -24.46 -25.12
CA GLY A 774 16.40 -25.73 -24.86
C GLY A 774 17.79 -25.61 -24.21
N SER A 775 18.19 -24.40 -23.81
CA SER A 775 19.33 -24.22 -22.90
C SER A 775 18.99 -24.73 -21.48
N ASP A 776 20.03 -25.08 -20.70
CA ASP A 776 19.89 -25.43 -19.28
C ASP A 776 19.74 -24.19 -18.38
N GLU A 777 19.67 -22.98 -18.94
CA GLU A 777 19.51 -21.73 -18.20
C GLU A 777 18.03 -21.44 -17.93
N ASP A 778 17.71 -21.15 -16.67
CA ASP A 778 16.35 -20.85 -16.23
C ASP A 778 15.97 -19.41 -16.65
N ALA A 779 15.34 -19.29 -17.82
CA ALA A 779 14.99 -18.01 -18.43
C ALA A 779 13.47 -17.81 -18.50
N GLY A 780 13.01 -16.58 -18.21
CA GLY A 780 11.61 -16.20 -18.37
C GLY A 780 11.19 -15.96 -19.84
N VAL A 781 12.17 -15.81 -20.74
CA VAL A 781 11.96 -15.57 -22.17
C VAL A 781 12.91 -16.46 -22.97
N PHE A 782 12.33 -17.24 -23.89
CA PHE A 782 13.11 -18.07 -24.81
C PHE A 782 12.98 -17.58 -26.25
N ILE A 783 14.12 -17.53 -26.95
CA ILE A 783 14.14 -17.33 -28.39
C ILE A 783 14.08 -18.69 -29.09
N LEU A 784 13.07 -18.85 -29.94
CA LEU A 784 13.06 -19.89 -30.98
C LEU A 784 13.53 -19.27 -32.29
N ALA A 785 14.54 -19.89 -32.90
CA ALA A 785 15.07 -19.50 -34.20
C ALA A 785 14.80 -20.59 -35.25
N GLY A 786 14.55 -20.18 -36.50
CA GLY A 786 14.34 -21.08 -37.63
C GLY A 786 13.16 -20.67 -38.51
N THR A 787 12.80 -21.53 -39.47
CA THR A 787 11.52 -21.43 -40.17
C THR A 787 10.37 -21.88 -39.27
N VAL A 788 9.12 -21.60 -39.65
CA VAL A 788 7.93 -22.02 -38.88
C VAL A 788 7.93 -23.54 -38.65
N GLU A 789 8.26 -24.32 -39.67
CA GLU A 789 8.36 -25.78 -39.56
C GLU A 789 9.47 -26.22 -38.59
N GLU A 790 10.63 -25.57 -38.64
CA GLU A 790 11.74 -25.86 -37.72
C GLU A 790 11.37 -25.51 -36.26
N MET A 791 10.64 -24.41 -36.05
CA MET A 791 10.12 -24.03 -34.73
C MET A 791 9.09 -25.04 -34.21
N PHE A 792 8.18 -25.52 -35.07
CA PHE A 792 7.20 -26.54 -34.69
C PHE A 792 7.87 -27.87 -34.31
N GLU A 793 8.91 -28.29 -35.04
CA GLU A 793 9.66 -29.50 -34.68
C GLU A 793 10.46 -29.33 -33.38
N GLN A 794 10.96 -28.13 -33.08
CA GLN A 794 11.59 -27.83 -31.79
C GLN A 794 10.59 -27.88 -30.62
N LEU A 795 9.36 -27.38 -30.81
CA LEU A 795 8.31 -27.38 -29.79
C LEU A 795 7.59 -28.73 -29.65
N ARG A 796 7.60 -29.57 -30.69
CA ARG A 796 6.86 -30.85 -30.75
C ARG A 796 7.06 -31.72 -29.50
N PRO A 797 8.28 -32.01 -29.01
CA PRO A 797 8.45 -32.91 -27.86
C PRO A 797 7.74 -32.41 -26.60
N SER A 798 7.84 -31.11 -26.32
CA SER A 798 7.22 -30.46 -25.16
C SER A 798 5.69 -30.43 -25.30
N LEU A 799 5.19 -30.03 -26.48
CA LEU A 799 3.75 -29.95 -26.74
C LEU A 799 3.09 -31.34 -26.78
N GLU A 800 3.73 -32.35 -27.37
CA GLU A 800 3.22 -33.72 -27.41
C GLU A 800 3.14 -34.33 -26.01
N THR A 801 4.20 -34.18 -25.21
CA THR A 801 4.23 -34.69 -23.83
C THR A 801 3.12 -34.06 -22.99
N ASN A 802 2.96 -32.74 -23.08
CA ASN A 802 1.91 -32.02 -22.39
C ASN A 802 0.51 -32.43 -22.87
N ALA A 803 0.29 -32.53 -24.19
CA ALA A 803 -1.01 -32.91 -24.76
C ALA A 803 -1.43 -34.33 -24.35
N ARG A 804 -0.52 -35.31 -24.38
CA ARG A 804 -0.81 -36.69 -23.96
C ARG A 804 -1.12 -36.78 -22.46
N THR A 805 -0.34 -36.08 -21.63
CA THR A 805 -0.55 -36.08 -20.18
C THR A 805 -1.85 -35.36 -19.80
N THR A 806 -2.19 -34.28 -20.51
CA THR A 806 -3.43 -33.52 -20.28
C THR A 806 -4.64 -34.34 -20.71
N ALA A 807 -4.61 -34.98 -21.89
CA ALA A 807 -5.70 -35.84 -22.36
C ALA A 807 -5.97 -37.03 -21.42
N GLU A 808 -4.92 -37.64 -20.85
CA GLU A 808 -5.08 -38.70 -19.84
C GLU A 808 -5.80 -38.17 -18.59
N MET A 809 -5.43 -36.99 -18.11
CA MET A 809 -6.05 -36.38 -16.94
C MET A 809 -7.47 -35.89 -17.22
N GLU A 810 -7.77 -35.41 -18.44
CA GLU A 810 -9.12 -34.99 -18.83
C GLU A 810 -10.09 -36.16 -18.78
N GLU A 811 -9.66 -37.33 -19.25
CA GLU A 811 -10.43 -38.57 -19.16
C GLU A 811 -10.67 -38.97 -17.69
N LYS A 812 -9.64 -38.94 -16.85
CA LYS A 812 -9.79 -39.24 -15.41
C LYS A 812 -10.74 -38.27 -14.71
N VAL A 813 -10.67 -36.98 -15.01
CA VAL A 813 -11.57 -35.97 -14.45
C VAL A 813 -12.99 -36.18 -14.94
N ARG A 814 -13.20 -36.53 -16.22
CA ARG A 814 -14.53 -36.94 -16.72
C ARG A 814 -15.10 -38.15 -15.99
N GLN A 815 -14.25 -39.00 -15.41
CA GLN A 815 -14.58 -40.16 -14.58
C GLN A 815 -14.71 -39.84 -13.07
N GLY A 816 -14.58 -38.57 -12.66
CA GLY A 816 -14.81 -38.13 -11.28
C GLY A 816 -13.54 -37.88 -10.44
N TRP A 817 -12.36 -37.83 -11.05
CA TRP A 817 -11.13 -37.38 -10.39
C TRP A 817 -11.13 -35.85 -10.18
N PRO A 818 -10.34 -35.32 -9.23
CA PRO A 818 -10.28 -33.87 -8.97
C PRO A 818 -9.84 -33.06 -10.18
N TYR A 819 -10.58 -31.99 -10.47
CA TYR A 819 -10.22 -31.01 -11.51
C TYR A 819 -8.90 -30.31 -11.19
N GLY A 820 -8.54 -30.17 -9.91
CA GLY A 820 -7.25 -29.64 -9.47
C GLY A 820 -6.03 -30.42 -9.99
N LEU A 821 -6.17 -31.71 -10.33
CA LEU A 821 -5.08 -32.47 -10.95
C LEU A 821 -4.79 -32.00 -12.37
N LEU A 822 -5.82 -31.65 -13.14
CA LEU A 822 -5.66 -31.05 -14.47
C LEU A 822 -4.90 -29.72 -14.37
N ALA A 823 -5.28 -28.88 -13.41
CA ALA A 823 -4.58 -27.62 -13.16
C ALA A 823 -3.11 -27.83 -12.77
N SER A 824 -2.83 -28.82 -11.92
CA SER A 824 -1.48 -29.14 -11.43
C SER A 824 -0.58 -29.69 -12.53
N VAL A 825 -1.12 -30.45 -13.50
CA VAL A 825 -0.39 -30.98 -14.67
C VAL A 825 -0.22 -29.91 -15.74
N GLY A 826 -1.26 -29.11 -15.99
CA GLY A 826 -1.23 -28.05 -17.00
C GLY A 826 -0.49 -26.79 -16.56
N HIS A 827 -0.03 -26.71 -15.30
CA HIS A 827 0.57 -25.51 -14.70
C HIS A 827 -0.32 -24.26 -14.86
N ARG A 828 -1.64 -24.43 -14.80
CA ARG A 828 -2.65 -23.37 -14.93
C ARG A 828 -3.33 -23.10 -13.59
N PRO A 829 -3.91 -21.90 -13.37
CA PRO A 829 -4.82 -21.68 -12.26
C PRO A 829 -5.95 -22.71 -12.21
N TYR A 830 -6.24 -23.23 -11.03
CA TYR A 830 -7.32 -24.19 -10.82
C TYR A 830 -8.66 -23.62 -11.27
N THR A 831 -8.91 -22.37 -10.93
CA THR A 831 -10.09 -21.60 -11.33
C THR A 831 -10.17 -21.38 -12.83
N ALA A 832 -9.04 -21.12 -13.50
CA ALA A 832 -9.00 -20.97 -14.96
C ALA A 832 -9.40 -22.28 -15.66
N VAL A 833 -8.85 -23.42 -15.22
CA VAL A 833 -9.18 -24.75 -15.77
C VAL A 833 -10.67 -25.10 -15.59
N LEU A 834 -11.27 -24.71 -14.46
CA LEU A 834 -12.70 -24.87 -14.21
C LEU A 834 -13.57 -23.97 -15.10
N ILE A 835 -13.24 -22.69 -15.24
CA ILE A 835 -14.00 -21.74 -16.08
C ILE A 835 -13.90 -22.12 -17.56
N HIS A 836 -12.71 -22.53 -18.03
CA HIS A 836 -12.53 -23.07 -19.38
C HIS A 836 -13.27 -24.39 -19.62
N ARG A 837 -13.68 -25.10 -18.56
CA ARG A 837 -14.17 -26.47 -18.61
C ARG A 837 -13.18 -27.35 -19.39
N ALA A 838 -11.93 -27.39 -18.94
CA ALA A 838 -10.86 -28.05 -19.68
C ALA A 838 -11.16 -29.52 -20.03
N ALA A 839 -11.92 -30.26 -19.21
CA ALA A 839 -12.34 -31.62 -19.52
C ALA A 839 -13.63 -31.71 -20.38
N GLY A 840 -14.09 -30.59 -20.95
CA GLY A 840 -15.32 -30.45 -21.74
C GLY A 840 -16.62 -30.31 -20.93
N CYS A 841 -16.60 -30.62 -19.62
CA CYS A 841 -17.77 -30.53 -18.74
C CYS A 841 -17.40 -30.45 -17.25
N LEU A 842 -18.32 -30.00 -16.41
CA LEU A 842 -18.11 -29.88 -14.95
C LEU A 842 -18.97 -30.90 -14.19
N PRO A 843 -18.42 -32.04 -13.73
CA PRO A 843 -19.15 -32.99 -12.91
C PRO A 843 -19.26 -32.48 -11.48
N ILE A 844 -20.46 -32.05 -11.08
CA ILE A 844 -20.74 -31.48 -9.75
C ILE A 844 -21.77 -32.27 -8.94
N ALA A 845 -22.24 -33.40 -9.46
CA ALA A 845 -23.19 -34.25 -8.76
C ALA A 845 -22.73 -35.71 -8.85
N THR A 846 -22.99 -36.45 -7.78
CA THR A 846 -22.74 -37.89 -7.72
C THR A 846 -23.99 -38.64 -8.19
N VAL A 847 -23.77 -39.77 -8.86
CA VAL A 847 -24.85 -40.70 -9.24
C VAL A 847 -25.17 -41.70 -8.13
N ASP A 848 -24.35 -41.74 -7.06
CA ASP A 848 -24.63 -42.54 -5.88
C ASP A 848 -25.70 -41.86 -5.02
N ARG A 849 -26.86 -42.51 -4.91
CA ARG A 849 -27.98 -42.02 -4.12
C ARG A 849 -27.64 -41.89 -2.64
N HIS A 850 -26.87 -42.81 -2.06
CA HIS A 850 -26.51 -42.74 -0.65
C HIS A 850 -25.58 -41.56 -0.37
N GLN A 851 -24.63 -41.32 -1.26
CA GLN A 851 -23.76 -40.15 -1.17
C GLN A 851 -24.55 -38.84 -1.35
N THR A 852 -25.50 -38.81 -2.30
CA THR A 852 -26.40 -37.66 -2.49
C THR A 852 -27.20 -37.34 -1.23
N GLU A 853 -27.82 -38.35 -0.60
CA GLU A 853 -28.58 -38.18 0.65
C GLU A 853 -27.68 -37.69 1.81
N ALA A 854 -26.45 -38.21 1.90
CA ALA A 854 -25.47 -37.78 2.89
C ALA A 854 -25.02 -36.32 2.68
N GLU A 855 -24.80 -35.89 1.43
CA GLU A 855 -24.44 -34.50 1.12
C GLU A 855 -25.58 -33.53 1.43
N VAL A 856 -26.84 -33.90 1.17
CA VAL A 856 -28.01 -33.07 1.53
C VAL A 856 -28.11 -32.91 3.05
N GLU A 857 -27.87 -33.97 3.82
CA GLU A 857 -27.85 -33.88 5.29
C GLU A 857 -26.68 -33.02 5.78
N ALA A 858 -25.48 -33.16 5.19
CA ALA A 858 -24.32 -32.35 5.51
C ALA A 858 -24.58 -30.85 5.22
N ALA A 859 -25.21 -30.53 4.09
CA ALA A 859 -25.62 -29.17 3.74
C ALA A 859 -26.62 -28.62 4.77
N ARG A 860 -27.64 -29.40 5.14
CA ARG A 860 -28.64 -29.00 6.15
C ARG A 860 -28.01 -28.75 7.52
N ALA A 861 -27.08 -29.61 7.93
CA ALA A 861 -26.35 -29.49 9.19
C ALA A 861 -25.37 -28.30 9.22
N ALA A 862 -24.99 -27.77 8.06
CA ALA A 862 -24.10 -26.62 7.92
C ALA A 862 -24.82 -25.27 7.91
N LEU A 863 -26.14 -25.23 7.68
CA LEU A 863 -26.94 -24.00 7.65
C LEU A 863 -26.76 -23.17 8.93
N GLY A 864 -26.53 -21.86 8.78
CA GLY A 864 -26.27 -20.91 9.87
C GLY A 864 -24.90 -21.04 10.53
N ARG A 865 -24.02 -21.95 10.08
CA ARG A 865 -22.68 -22.17 10.64
C ARG A 865 -21.61 -21.52 9.76
N SER A 866 -20.39 -21.46 10.27
CA SER A 866 -19.22 -21.09 9.47
C SER A 866 -18.77 -22.30 8.66
N ILE A 867 -18.40 -22.08 7.41
CA ILE A 867 -17.95 -23.14 6.50
C ILE A 867 -16.70 -22.72 5.74
N SER A 868 -15.94 -23.71 5.29
CA SER A 868 -14.86 -23.55 4.31
C SER A 868 -15.47 -23.61 2.92
N ILE A 869 -15.12 -22.67 2.04
CA ILE A 869 -15.60 -22.64 0.65
C ILE A 869 -14.44 -22.89 -0.32
N ASP A 870 -14.67 -23.74 -1.32
CA ASP A 870 -13.72 -23.99 -2.41
C ASP A 870 -13.96 -23.06 -3.61
N ALA A 871 -12.91 -22.81 -4.39
CA ALA A 871 -12.99 -21.98 -5.57
C ALA A 871 -13.92 -22.55 -6.66
N SER A 872 -14.09 -23.88 -6.74
CA SER A 872 -15.06 -24.50 -7.66
C SER A 872 -16.48 -24.04 -7.42
N THR A 873 -16.87 -23.83 -6.16
CA THR A 873 -18.21 -23.35 -5.82
C THR A 873 -18.46 -21.93 -6.26
N LEU A 874 -17.44 -21.07 -6.20
CA LEU A 874 -17.54 -19.70 -6.73
C LEU A 874 -17.70 -19.74 -8.26
N VAL A 875 -16.93 -20.60 -8.94
CA VAL A 875 -17.05 -20.78 -10.40
C VAL A 875 -18.46 -21.25 -10.78
N ILE A 876 -19.00 -22.28 -10.11
CA ILE A 876 -20.35 -22.79 -10.37
C ILE A 876 -21.43 -21.74 -10.09
N SER A 877 -21.27 -20.99 -9.00
CA SER A 877 -22.19 -19.91 -8.64
C SER A 877 -22.23 -18.78 -9.68
N GLY A 878 -21.15 -18.58 -10.42
CA GLY A 878 -21.07 -17.60 -11.52
C GLY A 878 -22.01 -17.89 -12.69
N TYR A 879 -22.43 -19.15 -12.86
CA TYR A 879 -23.47 -19.50 -13.83
C TYR A 879 -24.88 -19.21 -13.29
N ILE A 880 -25.09 -19.26 -11.96
CA ILE A 880 -26.39 -19.06 -11.29
C ILE A 880 -26.40 -17.81 -10.40
N ARG A 881 -25.88 -16.69 -10.93
CA ARG A 881 -25.69 -15.40 -10.23
C ARG A 881 -26.91 -14.94 -9.41
N ASP A 882 -28.12 -15.12 -9.93
CA ASP A 882 -29.37 -14.69 -9.26
C ASP A 882 -29.64 -15.45 -7.95
N LEU A 883 -29.15 -16.69 -7.84
CA LEU A 883 -29.33 -17.53 -6.66
C LEU A 883 -28.24 -17.31 -5.62
N TRP A 884 -27.06 -16.80 -6.02
CA TRP A 884 -25.90 -16.62 -5.15
C TRP A 884 -26.19 -15.90 -3.83
N PRO A 885 -26.95 -14.78 -3.78
CA PRO A 885 -27.27 -14.12 -2.51
C PRO A 885 -27.99 -15.02 -1.50
N HIS A 886 -28.86 -15.92 -1.98
CA HIS A 886 -29.58 -16.87 -1.14
C HIS A 886 -28.66 -18.00 -0.64
N LEU A 887 -27.81 -18.54 -1.53
CA LEU A 887 -26.85 -19.58 -1.15
C LEU A 887 -25.84 -19.06 -0.14
N ARG A 888 -25.23 -17.89 -0.42
CA ARG A 888 -24.29 -17.22 0.48
C ARG A 888 -24.90 -16.90 1.83
N GLY A 889 -26.12 -16.32 1.82
CA GLY A 889 -26.84 -15.92 3.03
C GLY A 889 -27.31 -17.07 3.93
N SER A 890 -27.15 -18.33 3.48
CA SER A 890 -27.51 -19.52 4.25
C SER A 890 -26.48 -19.88 5.34
N PHE A 891 -25.33 -19.21 5.36
CA PHE A 891 -24.23 -19.47 6.30
C PHE A 891 -23.92 -18.21 7.13
N SER A 892 -23.39 -18.39 8.34
CA SER A 892 -22.98 -17.24 9.16
C SER A 892 -21.65 -16.65 8.72
N ARG A 893 -20.78 -17.46 8.09
CA ARG A 893 -19.49 -17.04 7.56
C ARG A 893 -18.97 -18.01 6.50
N LEU A 894 -18.35 -17.48 5.45
CA LEU A 894 -17.63 -18.23 4.44
C LEU A 894 -16.14 -17.92 4.55
N ASP A 895 -15.34 -18.93 4.88
CA ASP A 895 -13.88 -18.80 4.99
C ASP A 895 -13.24 -19.36 3.71
N LEU A 896 -12.48 -18.51 2.99
CA LEU A 896 -11.73 -18.87 1.78
C LEU A 896 -10.22 -18.83 2.11
N PRO A 897 -9.44 -19.88 1.86
CA PRO A 897 -7.99 -19.83 2.06
C PRO A 897 -7.30 -18.86 1.09
N GLN A 898 -6.26 -18.16 1.56
CA GLN A 898 -5.48 -17.22 0.75
C GLN A 898 -4.91 -17.82 -0.57
N PRO A 899 -4.42 -19.09 -0.64
CA PRO A 899 -3.98 -19.67 -1.90
C PRO A 899 -5.09 -19.78 -2.96
N ALA A 900 -6.33 -20.03 -2.55
CA ALA A 900 -7.48 -20.09 -3.46
C ALA A 900 -7.87 -18.68 -3.93
N HIS A 901 -7.78 -17.67 -3.07
CA HIS A 901 -7.93 -16.26 -3.46
C HIS A 901 -6.88 -15.86 -4.50
N ALA A 902 -5.60 -16.14 -4.24
CA ALA A 902 -4.50 -15.84 -5.16
C ALA A 902 -4.66 -16.54 -6.52
N ASP A 903 -5.20 -17.77 -6.54
CA ASP A 903 -5.50 -18.50 -7.77
C ASP A 903 -6.58 -17.82 -8.62
N VAL A 904 -7.66 -17.32 -8.00
CA VAL A 904 -8.71 -16.56 -8.69
C VAL A 904 -8.15 -15.29 -9.31
N ILE A 905 -7.33 -14.55 -8.55
CA ILE A 905 -6.72 -13.31 -9.08
C ILE A 905 -5.76 -13.63 -10.25
N ARG A 906 -4.97 -14.71 -10.15
CA ARG A 906 -4.09 -15.17 -11.24
C ARG A 906 -4.89 -15.55 -12.49
N MET A 907 -6.04 -16.20 -12.33
CA MET A 907 -6.94 -16.53 -13.44
C MET A 907 -7.45 -15.28 -14.17
N VAL A 908 -7.82 -14.21 -13.46
CA VAL A 908 -8.29 -12.97 -14.10
C VAL A 908 -7.17 -12.31 -14.91
N ASP A 909 -5.93 -12.32 -14.40
CA ASP A 909 -4.78 -11.81 -15.15
C ASP A 909 -4.50 -12.64 -16.41
N ASP A 910 -4.57 -13.97 -16.29
CA ASP A 910 -4.40 -14.88 -17.41
C ASP A 910 -5.44 -14.60 -18.51
N PHE A 911 -6.69 -14.27 -18.16
CA PHE A 911 -7.76 -13.94 -19.11
C PHE A 911 -7.67 -12.53 -19.71
N ARG A 912 -7.13 -11.57 -18.96
CA ARG A 912 -6.87 -10.20 -19.45
C ARG A 912 -5.71 -10.13 -20.43
N SER A 913 -4.81 -11.09 -20.39
CA SER A 913 -3.65 -11.12 -21.28
C SER A 913 -4.12 -11.33 -22.72
N PRO A 914 -3.67 -10.50 -23.69
CA PRO A 914 -4.04 -10.68 -25.09
C PRO A 914 -3.43 -11.97 -25.62
N VAL A 915 -4.29 -12.93 -26.03
CA VAL A 915 -3.85 -14.19 -26.63
C VAL A 915 -4.26 -14.19 -28.11
N HIS A 916 -3.28 -14.03 -29.00
CA HIS A 916 -3.54 -14.04 -30.45
C HIS A 916 -3.75 -15.46 -31.01
N GLY A 917 -3.33 -16.49 -30.28
CA GLY A 917 -3.51 -17.88 -30.66
C GLY A 917 -2.81 -18.83 -29.69
N THR A 918 -3.20 -20.09 -29.73
CA THR A 918 -2.59 -21.16 -28.93
C THR A 918 -1.97 -22.20 -29.85
N LEU A 919 -0.71 -22.56 -29.60
CA LEU A 919 -0.07 -23.72 -30.21
C LEU A 919 -0.32 -24.95 -29.33
N TYR A 920 -0.78 -26.04 -29.94
CA TYR A 920 -1.04 -27.30 -29.26
C TYR A 920 -0.68 -28.50 -30.15
N PHE A 921 -0.45 -29.65 -29.55
CA PHE A 921 -0.27 -30.90 -30.29
C PHE A 921 -1.61 -31.63 -30.41
N ASP A 922 -2.08 -31.80 -31.65
CA ASP A 922 -3.33 -32.51 -31.95
C ASP A 922 -3.04 -34.02 -32.04
N THR A 923 -3.48 -34.77 -31.02
CA THR A 923 -3.26 -36.21 -30.92
C THR A 923 -4.01 -37.01 -31.98
N SER A 924 -5.03 -36.43 -32.63
CA SER A 924 -5.82 -37.13 -33.67
C SER A 924 -5.11 -37.16 -35.03
N VAL A 925 -4.28 -36.15 -35.32
CA VAL A 925 -3.52 -36.03 -36.57
C VAL A 925 -2.00 -36.09 -36.38
N GLU A 926 -1.53 -36.29 -35.14
CA GLU A 926 -0.12 -36.38 -34.72
C GLU A 926 0.77 -35.20 -35.18
N ALA A 927 0.25 -33.97 -35.05
CA ALA A 927 0.93 -32.76 -35.49
C ALA A 927 0.69 -31.54 -34.58
N VAL A 928 1.65 -30.60 -34.57
CA VAL A 928 1.48 -29.29 -33.93
C VAL A 928 0.54 -28.43 -34.77
N ARG A 929 -0.44 -27.79 -34.12
CA ARG A 929 -1.43 -26.89 -34.73
C ARG A 929 -1.56 -25.60 -33.94
N GLY A 930 -1.91 -24.54 -34.66
CA GLY A 930 -2.35 -23.28 -34.07
C GLY A 930 -3.88 -23.19 -34.11
N ALA A 931 -4.48 -22.71 -33.03
CA ALA A 931 -5.85 -22.23 -33.01
C ALA A 931 -5.86 -20.73 -32.70
N GLU A 932 -6.62 -19.96 -33.48
CA GLU A 932 -6.96 -18.57 -33.14
C GLU A 932 -7.92 -18.54 -31.95
N VAL A 933 -7.80 -17.50 -31.12
CA VAL A 933 -8.72 -17.29 -29.99
C VAL A 933 -9.95 -16.55 -30.50
N ASP A 934 -11.13 -17.07 -30.15
CA ASP A 934 -12.40 -16.39 -30.40
C ASP A 934 -12.58 -15.26 -29.36
N PRO A 935 -12.62 -13.98 -29.78
CA PRO A 935 -12.73 -12.85 -28.87
C PRO A 935 -14.01 -12.89 -28.02
N GLU A 936 -15.12 -13.38 -28.57
CA GLU A 936 -16.40 -13.46 -27.84
C GLU A 936 -16.31 -14.50 -26.71
N ILE A 937 -15.59 -15.61 -26.95
CA ILE A 937 -15.34 -16.62 -25.91
C ILE A 937 -14.43 -16.03 -24.83
N GLN A 938 -13.36 -15.33 -25.20
CA GLN A 938 -12.43 -14.72 -24.24
C GLN A 938 -13.14 -13.67 -23.36
N GLU A 939 -13.94 -12.79 -23.95
CA GLU A 939 -14.72 -11.79 -23.22
C GLU A 939 -15.67 -12.45 -22.21
N ARG A 940 -16.38 -13.51 -22.61
CA ARG A 940 -17.27 -14.26 -21.71
C ARG A 940 -16.52 -14.93 -20.55
N LEU A 941 -15.34 -15.52 -20.80
CA LEU A 941 -14.51 -16.13 -19.75
C LEU A 941 -14.01 -15.06 -18.77
N LEU A 942 -13.60 -13.90 -19.28
CA LEU A 942 -13.19 -12.76 -18.47
C LEU A 942 -14.36 -12.23 -17.62
N GLU A 943 -15.54 -12.02 -18.20
CA GLU A 943 -16.73 -11.55 -17.47
C GLU A 943 -17.10 -12.52 -16.33
N HIS A 944 -16.98 -13.83 -16.56
CA HIS A 944 -17.18 -14.84 -15.53
C HIS A 944 -16.11 -14.75 -14.44
N GLY A 945 -14.84 -14.66 -14.83
CA GLY A 945 -13.71 -14.55 -13.90
C GLY A 945 -13.79 -13.30 -13.02
N GLU A 946 -14.12 -12.15 -13.61
CA GLU A 946 -14.30 -10.89 -12.89
C GLU A 946 -15.48 -10.95 -11.92
N TRP A 947 -16.58 -11.62 -12.30
CA TRP A 947 -17.69 -11.87 -11.38
C TRP A 947 -17.24 -12.70 -10.17
N VAL A 948 -16.46 -13.78 -10.40
CA VAL A 948 -15.94 -14.64 -9.33
C VAL A 948 -15.03 -13.84 -8.39
N ALA A 949 -14.09 -13.06 -8.93
CA ALA A 949 -13.20 -12.21 -8.15
C ALA A 949 -13.98 -11.19 -7.31
N ALA A 950 -15.00 -10.54 -7.88
CA ALA A 950 -15.85 -9.58 -7.17
C ALA A 950 -16.59 -10.20 -5.98
N GLN A 951 -16.98 -11.48 -6.05
CA GLN A 951 -17.66 -12.15 -4.93
C GLN A 951 -16.74 -12.44 -3.74
N ILE A 952 -15.42 -12.49 -3.93
CA ILE A 952 -14.46 -12.78 -2.84
C ILE A 952 -14.39 -11.63 -1.84
N ALA A 953 -14.63 -10.38 -2.29
CA ALA A 953 -14.66 -9.20 -1.42
C ALA A 953 -15.65 -9.34 -0.23
N ASP A 954 -16.67 -10.17 -0.42
CA ASP A 954 -17.73 -10.46 0.55
C ASP A 954 -17.46 -11.72 1.41
N LEU A 955 -16.30 -12.35 1.25
CA LEU A 955 -15.86 -13.55 1.98
C LEU A 955 -14.77 -13.20 3.00
N ARG A 956 -14.55 -14.08 3.98
CA ARG A 956 -13.38 -13.96 4.87
C ARG A 956 -12.21 -14.73 4.27
N VAL A 957 -11.23 -14.01 3.75
CA VAL A 957 -9.94 -14.62 3.36
C VAL A 957 -9.14 -14.97 4.61
N VAL A 958 -8.68 -16.21 4.71
CA VAL A 958 -7.91 -16.73 5.85
C VAL A 958 -6.49 -17.07 5.40
N ASP A 959 -5.49 -16.57 6.14
CA ASP A 959 -4.09 -16.91 5.90
C ASP A 959 -3.88 -18.42 6.07
N TRP A 960 -3.52 -19.10 4.98
CA TRP A 960 -3.32 -20.56 4.93
C TRP A 960 -2.12 -20.92 4.03
N PRO A 961 -0.90 -20.51 4.40
CA PRO A 961 0.26 -20.51 3.49
C PRO A 961 0.79 -21.89 3.13
N HIS A 962 0.42 -22.93 3.88
CA HIS A 962 0.84 -24.31 3.63
C HIS A 962 -0.26 -25.29 4.06
N LEU A 963 -0.26 -26.48 3.46
CA LEU A 963 -1.07 -27.59 3.96
C LEU A 963 -0.60 -27.95 5.36
N SER A 964 -1.51 -28.04 6.31
CA SER A 964 -1.25 -28.28 7.73
C SER A 964 -1.41 -29.76 8.11
N VAL A 965 -2.40 -30.44 7.52
CA VAL A 965 -2.79 -31.82 7.86
C VAL A 965 -2.55 -32.79 6.70
N LEU A 966 -2.68 -32.34 5.45
CA LEU A 966 -2.58 -33.21 4.24
C LEU A 966 -1.13 -33.48 3.75
N ARG A 967 -0.09 -33.18 4.55
CA ARG A 967 1.30 -32.93 4.12
C ARG A 967 2.10 -34.05 3.41
N GLU A 968 1.61 -35.28 3.26
CA GLU A 968 2.48 -36.36 2.73
C GLU A 968 2.70 -36.27 1.20
N GLY A 969 3.90 -35.83 0.78
CA GLY A 969 4.38 -35.90 -0.61
C GLY A 969 3.84 -34.82 -1.57
N LEU A 970 3.09 -33.83 -1.06
CA LEU A 970 2.49 -32.76 -1.84
C LEU A 970 3.37 -31.50 -1.82
N ASN A 971 3.57 -30.89 -2.99
CA ASN A 971 4.26 -29.59 -3.16
C ASN A 971 3.26 -28.44 -3.39
N ASP A 972 3.77 -27.22 -3.46
CA ASP A 972 2.96 -25.98 -3.49
C ASP A 972 1.98 -25.88 -4.66
N ARG A 973 2.23 -26.58 -5.77
CA ARG A 973 1.30 -26.60 -6.92
C ARG A 973 -0.09 -27.15 -6.59
N PHE A 974 -0.21 -27.95 -5.52
CA PHE A 974 -1.49 -28.50 -5.08
C PHE A 974 -2.23 -27.59 -4.08
N LEU A 975 -1.56 -26.57 -3.53
CA LEU A 975 -2.14 -25.66 -2.54
C LEU A 975 -3.44 -25.00 -3.01
N PRO A 976 -3.55 -24.44 -4.24
CA PRO A 976 -4.73 -23.68 -4.66
C PRO A 976 -6.06 -24.43 -4.54
N TRP A 977 -6.05 -25.75 -4.75
CA TRP A 977 -7.26 -26.58 -4.79
C TRP A 977 -7.40 -27.55 -3.60
N LEU A 978 -6.34 -27.73 -2.79
CA LEU A 978 -6.40 -28.52 -1.55
C LEU A 978 -6.51 -27.68 -0.28
N ALA A 979 -6.18 -26.38 -0.33
CA ALA A 979 -6.18 -25.53 0.86
C ALA A 979 -7.55 -25.46 1.55
N ALA A 980 -8.65 -25.43 0.80
CA ALA A 980 -10.01 -25.36 1.38
C ALA A 980 -10.36 -26.63 2.15
N LEU A 981 -9.95 -27.79 1.63
CA LEU A 981 -10.10 -29.08 2.29
C LEU A 981 -9.19 -29.19 3.53
N ASP A 982 -7.92 -28.82 3.40
CA ASP A 982 -6.96 -28.86 4.51
C ASP A 982 -7.42 -27.96 5.68
N MET A 983 -7.89 -26.75 5.37
CA MET A 983 -8.47 -25.83 6.34
C MET A 983 -9.74 -26.40 6.98
N ALA A 984 -10.65 -26.97 6.19
CA ALA A 984 -11.87 -27.61 6.69
C ALA A 984 -11.54 -28.72 7.69
N LYS A 985 -10.57 -29.58 7.35
CA LYS A 985 -10.09 -30.67 8.20
C LYS A 985 -9.44 -30.16 9.48
N SER A 986 -8.53 -29.19 9.36
CA SER A 986 -7.80 -28.64 10.51
C SER A 986 -8.70 -27.90 11.50
N GLN A 987 -9.73 -27.19 11.02
CA GLN A 987 -10.60 -26.36 11.85
C GLN A 987 -11.93 -27.03 12.21
N GLY A 988 -12.21 -28.23 11.67
CA GLY A 988 -13.47 -28.93 11.88
C GLY A 988 -14.67 -28.22 11.24
N LEU A 989 -14.46 -27.53 10.12
CA LEU A 989 -15.52 -26.84 9.38
C LEU A 989 -16.12 -27.74 8.30
N PRO A 990 -17.43 -27.63 8.00
CA PRO A 990 -17.98 -28.20 6.78
C PRO A 990 -17.34 -27.56 5.54
N LEU A 991 -17.11 -28.35 4.50
CA LEU A 991 -16.60 -27.91 3.21
C LEU A 991 -17.73 -27.80 2.18
N TRP A 992 -17.86 -26.64 1.55
CA TRP A 992 -18.70 -26.45 0.36
C TRP A 992 -17.82 -26.44 -0.89
N CYS A 993 -17.96 -27.47 -1.72
CA CYS A 993 -17.11 -27.71 -2.88
C CYS A 993 -17.90 -28.35 -4.01
N ASP A 994 -17.77 -27.86 -5.24
CA ASP A 994 -18.44 -28.43 -6.40
C ASP A 994 -17.56 -29.38 -7.22
N ASP A 995 -16.23 -29.32 -7.06
CA ASP A 995 -15.34 -30.37 -7.57
C ASP A 995 -15.66 -31.72 -6.90
N LEU A 996 -16.27 -32.63 -7.65
CA LEU A 996 -16.67 -33.95 -7.18
C LEU A 996 -15.48 -34.81 -6.70
N GLY A 997 -14.32 -34.65 -7.32
CA GLY A 997 -13.12 -35.38 -6.93
C GLY A 997 -12.60 -34.90 -5.58
N VAL A 998 -12.56 -33.58 -5.36
CA VAL A 998 -12.17 -33.00 -4.05
C VAL A 998 -13.15 -33.39 -2.96
N ARG A 999 -14.46 -33.42 -3.25
CA ARG A 999 -15.44 -33.94 -2.29
C ARG A 999 -15.25 -35.41 -1.96
N SER A 1000 -14.93 -36.24 -2.95
CA SER A 1000 -14.62 -37.66 -2.72
C SER A 1000 -13.41 -37.83 -1.80
N LEU A 1001 -12.36 -36.99 -1.97
CA LEU A 1001 -11.22 -36.95 -1.06
C LEU A 1001 -11.64 -36.51 0.35
N ALA A 1002 -12.46 -35.46 0.47
CA ALA A 1002 -12.96 -34.96 1.74
C ALA A 1002 -13.74 -36.03 2.53
N LEU A 1003 -14.59 -36.79 1.86
CA LEU A 1003 -15.32 -37.91 2.45
C LEU A 1003 -14.38 -39.02 2.94
N SER A 1004 -13.34 -39.36 2.15
CA SER A 1004 -12.34 -40.36 2.56
C SER A 1004 -11.56 -39.93 3.82
N ASP A 1005 -11.45 -38.63 4.04
CA ASP A 1005 -10.79 -37.99 5.17
C ASP A 1005 -11.74 -37.65 6.35
N ASN A 1006 -12.99 -38.11 6.30
CA ASN A 1006 -14.05 -37.84 7.29
C ASN A 1006 -14.36 -36.35 7.49
N VAL A 1007 -14.22 -35.53 6.45
CA VAL A 1007 -14.63 -34.12 6.46
C VAL A 1007 -16.08 -34.02 6.01
N SER A 1008 -16.92 -33.29 6.77
CA SER A 1008 -18.31 -33.00 6.38
C SER A 1008 -18.31 -32.13 5.12
N VAL A 1009 -18.87 -32.62 4.01
CA VAL A 1009 -18.76 -31.96 2.71
C VAL A 1009 -20.08 -32.04 1.92
N PHE A 1010 -20.35 -31.02 1.12
CA PHE A 1010 -21.51 -30.98 0.22
C PHE A 1010 -21.24 -30.06 -1.00
N GLY A 1011 -21.95 -30.31 -2.10
CA GLY A 1011 -21.94 -29.44 -3.28
C GLY A 1011 -23.16 -28.51 -3.37
N THR A 1012 -23.15 -27.63 -4.36
CA THR A 1012 -24.22 -26.65 -4.62
C THR A 1012 -25.55 -27.33 -4.93
N THR A 1013 -25.53 -28.49 -5.59
CA THR A 1013 -26.75 -29.28 -5.87
C THR A 1013 -27.43 -29.76 -4.58
N ALA A 1014 -26.65 -30.28 -3.63
CA ALA A 1014 -27.14 -30.71 -2.33
C ALA A 1014 -27.67 -29.54 -1.50
N LEU A 1015 -27.00 -28.38 -1.56
CA LEU A 1015 -27.45 -27.16 -0.89
C LEU A 1015 -28.78 -26.64 -1.47
N ILE A 1016 -28.93 -26.60 -2.80
CA ILE A 1016 -30.19 -26.21 -3.45
C ILE A 1016 -31.34 -27.13 -3.00
N THR A 1017 -31.09 -28.44 -2.93
CA THR A 1017 -32.08 -29.41 -2.43
C THR A 1017 -32.46 -29.12 -0.99
N ALA A 1018 -31.49 -28.97 -0.09
CA ALA A 1018 -31.72 -28.67 1.32
C ALA A 1018 -32.50 -27.34 1.52
N LEU A 1019 -32.17 -26.30 0.77
CA LEU A 1019 -32.87 -25.02 0.83
C LEU A 1019 -34.29 -25.09 0.28
N THR A 1020 -34.52 -25.90 -0.76
CA THR A 1020 -35.87 -26.14 -1.29
C THR A 1020 -36.73 -26.91 -0.29
N GLU A 1021 -36.19 -27.94 0.35
CA GLU A 1021 -36.88 -28.73 1.38
C GLU A 1021 -37.25 -27.91 2.62
N THR A 1022 -36.41 -26.92 2.96
CA THR A 1022 -36.68 -25.98 4.07
C THR A 1022 -37.57 -24.80 3.66
N SER A 1023 -38.05 -24.74 2.41
CA SER A 1023 -38.77 -23.60 1.83
C SER A 1023 -38.01 -22.27 1.86
N ALA A 1024 -36.68 -22.28 1.98
CA ALA A 1024 -35.84 -21.08 1.92
C ALA A 1024 -35.72 -20.54 0.48
N ILE A 1025 -35.89 -21.42 -0.52
CA ILE A 1025 -36.02 -21.07 -1.94
C ILE A 1025 -37.22 -21.80 -2.55
N GLU A 1026 -37.89 -21.17 -3.51
CA GLU A 1026 -39.01 -21.79 -4.22
C GLU A 1026 -38.53 -22.88 -5.19
N GLU A 1027 -39.29 -23.98 -5.30
CA GLU A 1027 -38.98 -25.11 -6.19
C GLU A 1027 -38.78 -24.67 -7.65
N GLY A 1028 -39.62 -23.76 -8.15
CA GLY A 1028 -39.47 -23.23 -9.51
C GLY A 1028 -38.17 -22.45 -9.72
N THR A 1029 -37.65 -21.79 -8.68
CA THR A 1029 -36.36 -21.08 -8.73
C THR A 1029 -35.20 -22.07 -8.72
N ALA A 1030 -35.27 -23.12 -7.90
CA ALA A 1030 -34.30 -24.21 -7.90
C ALA A 1030 -34.22 -24.92 -9.26
N GLN A 1031 -35.37 -25.23 -9.87
CA GLN A 1031 -35.42 -25.84 -11.20
C GLN A 1031 -34.80 -24.94 -12.28
N ARG A 1032 -35.08 -23.63 -12.28
CA ARG A 1032 -34.45 -22.68 -13.23
C ARG A 1032 -32.94 -22.63 -13.07
N ALA A 1033 -32.44 -22.60 -11.84
CA ALA A 1033 -31.00 -22.61 -11.58
C ALA A 1033 -30.33 -23.88 -12.10
N LEU A 1034 -30.89 -25.06 -11.80
CA LEU A 1034 -30.36 -26.33 -12.31
C LEU A 1034 -30.39 -26.39 -13.84
N ARG A 1035 -31.42 -25.85 -14.51
CA ARG A 1035 -31.49 -25.79 -15.98
C ARG A 1035 -30.39 -24.93 -16.57
N LYS A 1036 -30.13 -23.75 -15.99
CA LYS A 1036 -29.03 -22.87 -16.40
C LYS A 1036 -27.66 -23.52 -16.23
N LEU A 1037 -27.46 -24.29 -15.15
CA LEU A 1037 -26.24 -25.10 -15.00
C LEU A 1037 -26.07 -26.11 -16.14
N ARG A 1038 -27.14 -26.81 -16.54
CA ARG A 1038 -27.08 -27.78 -17.64
C ARG A 1038 -26.69 -27.14 -18.98
N GLU A 1039 -27.19 -25.94 -19.26
CA GLU A 1039 -26.83 -25.16 -20.46
C GLU A 1039 -25.33 -24.87 -20.54
N GLU A 1040 -24.66 -24.80 -19.37
CA GLU A 1040 -23.22 -24.53 -19.24
C GLU A 1040 -22.37 -25.82 -19.09
N TYR A 1041 -22.89 -26.97 -19.54
CA TYR A 1041 -22.22 -28.27 -19.49
C TYR A 1041 -21.83 -28.71 -18.07
N VAL A 1042 -22.60 -28.27 -17.07
CA VAL A 1042 -22.55 -28.81 -15.71
C VAL A 1042 -23.37 -30.10 -15.68
N VAL A 1043 -22.72 -31.21 -15.33
CA VAL A 1043 -23.24 -32.55 -15.59
C VAL A 1043 -23.53 -33.37 -14.33
N ASP A 1044 -24.14 -34.52 -14.58
CA ASP A 1044 -24.55 -35.53 -13.60
C ASP A 1044 -25.67 -35.03 -12.65
N LEU A 1045 -26.35 -33.94 -13.04
CA LEU A 1045 -27.53 -33.38 -12.39
C LEU A 1045 -28.75 -34.31 -12.52
N PRO A 1046 -29.78 -34.18 -11.64
CA PRO A 1046 -31.00 -34.98 -11.72
C PRO A 1046 -31.68 -34.92 -13.09
N PHE A 1047 -32.34 -36.00 -13.52
CA PHE A 1047 -33.01 -36.07 -14.83
C PHE A 1047 -34.18 -35.06 -14.95
N ASP A 1048 -34.23 -34.29 -16.04
CA ASP A 1048 -35.30 -33.34 -16.37
C ASP A 1048 -35.68 -33.48 -17.86
N ALA A 1049 -36.72 -34.27 -18.13
CA ALA A 1049 -37.19 -34.54 -19.49
C ALA A 1049 -37.74 -33.30 -20.20
N ASP A 1050 -38.35 -32.38 -19.46
CA ASP A 1050 -38.95 -31.17 -20.05
C ASP A 1050 -37.86 -30.21 -20.50
N TRP A 1051 -36.80 -30.04 -19.70
CA TRP A 1051 -35.63 -29.28 -20.12
C TRP A 1051 -34.95 -29.89 -21.35
N LEU A 1052 -34.71 -31.21 -21.37
CA LEU A 1052 -34.08 -31.87 -22.52
C LEU A 1052 -34.84 -31.60 -23.82
N ARG A 1053 -36.18 -31.62 -23.78
CA ARG A 1053 -37.01 -31.31 -24.96
C ARG A 1053 -36.94 -29.83 -25.35
N LEU A 1054 -37.06 -28.93 -24.37
CA LEU A 1054 -37.08 -27.48 -24.62
C LEU A 1054 -35.72 -26.96 -25.10
N SER A 1055 -34.62 -27.39 -24.48
CA SER A 1055 -33.26 -27.02 -24.89
C SER A 1055 -32.93 -27.60 -26.27
N ALA A 1056 -33.22 -28.89 -26.52
CA ALA A 1056 -33.03 -29.47 -27.84
C ALA A 1056 -33.81 -28.72 -28.93
N ALA A 1057 -35.07 -28.32 -28.66
CA ALA A 1057 -35.85 -27.53 -29.61
C ALA A 1057 -35.28 -26.12 -29.83
N SER A 1058 -34.77 -25.47 -28.76
CA SER A 1058 -34.12 -24.15 -28.85
C SER A 1058 -32.85 -24.19 -29.69
N ASP A 1059 -32.09 -25.28 -29.62
CA ASP A 1059 -30.87 -25.52 -30.41
C ASP A 1059 -31.16 -26.05 -31.82
N GLU A 1060 -32.42 -25.94 -32.29
CA GLU A 1060 -32.88 -26.49 -33.56
C GLU A 1060 -32.56 -28.00 -33.70
N TRP A 1061 -32.52 -28.75 -32.60
CA TRP A 1061 -32.15 -30.17 -32.55
C TRP A 1061 -30.70 -30.48 -32.95
N ARG A 1062 -29.83 -29.47 -33.00
CA ARG A 1062 -28.38 -29.69 -33.10
C ARG A 1062 -27.88 -30.33 -31.80
N PRO A 1063 -26.85 -31.17 -31.87
CA PRO A 1063 -26.28 -31.80 -30.68
C PRO A 1063 -25.54 -30.77 -29.81
N GLY A 1064 -26.27 -30.15 -28.88
CA GLY A 1064 -25.77 -29.23 -27.86
C GLY A 1064 -25.81 -29.84 -26.45
N PRO A 1065 -26.06 -29.05 -25.38
CA PRO A 1065 -26.12 -29.53 -24.00
C PRO A 1065 -27.09 -30.69 -23.78
N SER A 1066 -28.24 -30.68 -24.46
CA SER A 1066 -29.25 -31.74 -24.38
C SER A 1066 -28.76 -33.09 -24.92
N ALA A 1067 -28.01 -33.09 -26.03
CA ALA A 1067 -27.40 -34.31 -26.54
C ALA A 1067 -26.22 -34.74 -25.64
N PHE A 1068 -25.42 -33.78 -25.17
CA PHE A 1068 -24.28 -34.03 -24.30
C PHE A 1068 -24.66 -34.75 -23.00
N TYR A 1069 -25.86 -34.52 -22.45
CA TYR A 1069 -26.39 -35.28 -21.31
C TYR A 1069 -26.23 -36.81 -21.51
N PHE A 1070 -26.51 -37.31 -22.71
CA PHE A 1070 -26.43 -38.74 -23.03
C PHE A 1070 -25.00 -39.26 -23.20
N SER A 1071 -23.99 -38.38 -23.28
CA SER A 1071 -22.56 -38.76 -23.26
C SER A 1071 -22.05 -39.17 -21.89
N ARG A 1072 -22.81 -38.87 -20.84
CA ARG A 1072 -22.43 -39.17 -19.46
C ARG A 1072 -22.86 -40.58 -19.07
N PRO A 1073 -22.01 -41.37 -18.40
CA PRO A 1073 -22.40 -42.70 -17.92
C PRO A 1073 -23.55 -42.63 -16.91
N GLY A 1074 -23.61 -41.55 -16.11
CA GLY A 1074 -24.68 -41.31 -15.14
C GLY A 1074 -26.08 -41.20 -15.73
N ALA A 1075 -26.22 -40.74 -16.98
CA ALA A 1075 -27.50 -40.70 -17.66
C ALA A 1075 -28.09 -42.11 -17.86
N TRP A 1076 -27.26 -43.14 -17.96
CA TRP A 1076 -27.66 -44.50 -18.30
C TRP A 1076 -27.88 -45.41 -17.09
N VAL A 1077 -27.89 -44.86 -15.86
CA VAL A 1077 -28.25 -45.60 -14.63
C VAL A 1077 -29.66 -46.17 -14.72
N ASP A 1078 -30.61 -45.41 -15.28
CA ASP A 1078 -31.95 -45.88 -15.66
C ASP A 1078 -32.01 -46.07 -17.18
N LEU A 1079 -31.47 -47.19 -17.65
CA LEU A 1079 -31.34 -47.52 -19.08
C LEU A 1079 -32.69 -47.41 -19.81
N GLU A 1080 -33.80 -47.83 -19.21
CA GLU A 1080 -35.10 -47.88 -19.86
C GLU A 1080 -35.67 -46.48 -20.09
N ASN A 1081 -35.71 -45.63 -19.06
CA ASN A 1081 -36.25 -44.28 -19.19
C ASN A 1081 -35.33 -43.39 -20.05
N THR A 1082 -34.02 -43.52 -19.90
CA THR A 1082 -33.06 -42.73 -20.70
C THR A 1082 -33.10 -43.12 -22.17
N TYR A 1083 -33.17 -44.42 -22.49
CA TYR A 1083 -33.31 -44.86 -23.88
C TYR A 1083 -34.61 -44.36 -24.52
N ARG A 1084 -35.72 -44.33 -23.76
CA ARG A 1084 -37.00 -43.78 -24.22
C ARG A 1084 -36.88 -42.28 -24.52
N ALA A 1085 -36.35 -41.50 -23.59
CA ALA A 1085 -36.16 -40.06 -23.74
C ALA A 1085 -35.21 -39.74 -24.90
N TRP A 1086 -34.07 -40.43 -24.98
CA TRP A 1086 -33.13 -40.30 -26.10
C TRP A 1086 -33.80 -40.62 -27.44
N SER A 1087 -34.54 -41.72 -27.52
CA SER A 1087 -35.23 -42.13 -28.76
C SER A 1087 -36.25 -41.08 -29.23
N GLU A 1088 -36.99 -40.47 -28.31
CA GLU A 1088 -37.92 -39.38 -28.61
C GLU A 1088 -37.19 -38.15 -29.18
N LEU A 1089 -36.09 -37.73 -28.56
CA LEU A 1089 -35.32 -36.57 -28.99
C LEU A 1089 -34.58 -36.82 -30.32
N ALA A 1090 -34.02 -38.02 -30.50
CA ALA A 1090 -33.38 -38.43 -31.74
C ALA A 1090 -34.40 -38.51 -32.89
N GLN A 1091 -35.64 -38.92 -32.63
CA GLN A 1091 -36.74 -38.89 -33.60
C GLN A 1091 -37.03 -37.46 -34.05
N SER A 1092 -37.17 -36.52 -33.10
CA SER A 1092 -37.39 -35.11 -33.44
C SER A 1092 -36.20 -34.47 -34.16
N ALA A 1093 -34.97 -34.85 -33.83
CA ALA A 1093 -33.78 -34.43 -34.55
C ALA A 1093 -33.78 -34.93 -36.00
N ALA A 1094 -34.22 -36.17 -36.23
CA ALA A 1094 -34.36 -36.73 -37.57
C ALA A 1094 -35.40 -35.98 -38.41
N GLU A 1095 -36.54 -35.64 -37.80
CA GLU A 1095 -37.62 -34.89 -38.45
C GLU A 1095 -37.18 -33.47 -38.85
N ALA A 1096 -36.25 -32.88 -38.09
CA ALA A 1096 -35.63 -31.60 -38.45
C ALA A 1096 -34.61 -31.75 -39.60
N GLU A 1097 -33.65 -32.66 -39.46
CA GLU A 1097 -32.66 -32.98 -40.51
C GLU A 1097 -32.03 -34.36 -40.23
N HIS A 1098 -32.16 -35.31 -41.18
CA HIS A 1098 -31.78 -36.72 -40.97
C HIS A 1098 -30.34 -36.89 -40.44
N VAL A 1099 -29.37 -36.16 -40.99
CA VAL A 1099 -27.94 -36.27 -40.61
C VAL A 1099 -27.67 -35.85 -39.15
N ARG A 1100 -28.51 -34.99 -38.54
CA ARG A 1100 -28.30 -34.54 -37.14
C ARG A 1100 -28.36 -35.68 -36.14
N VAL A 1101 -29.10 -36.75 -36.43
CA VAL A 1101 -29.20 -37.94 -35.58
C VAL A 1101 -27.84 -38.54 -35.27
N ALA A 1102 -26.86 -38.44 -36.18
CA ALA A 1102 -25.52 -38.97 -35.96
C ALA A 1102 -24.84 -38.36 -34.72
N GLY A 1103 -25.06 -37.07 -34.44
CA GLY A 1103 -24.53 -36.42 -33.23
C GLY A 1103 -25.19 -36.95 -31.95
N TRP A 1104 -26.50 -37.20 -31.99
CA TRP A 1104 -27.24 -37.81 -30.88
C TRP A 1104 -26.86 -39.27 -30.64
N VAL A 1105 -26.59 -40.02 -31.71
CA VAL A 1105 -26.04 -41.38 -31.66
C VAL A 1105 -24.63 -41.36 -31.08
N HIS A 1106 -23.78 -40.42 -31.49
CA HIS A 1106 -22.43 -40.28 -30.96
C HIS A 1106 -22.43 -40.00 -29.45
N ALA A 1107 -23.23 -39.03 -29.00
CA ALA A 1107 -23.34 -38.72 -27.57
C ALA A 1107 -23.85 -39.93 -26.79
N ALA A 1108 -24.93 -40.58 -27.22
CA ALA A 1108 -25.43 -41.79 -26.55
C ALA A 1108 -24.41 -42.93 -26.53
N ALA A 1109 -23.65 -43.10 -27.62
CA ALA A 1109 -22.59 -44.10 -27.72
C ALA A 1109 -21.48 -43.86 -26.67
N LEU A 1110 -21.03 -42.61 -26.48
CA LEU A 1110 -20.02 -42.28 -25.46
C LEU A 1110 -20.49 -42.67 -24.05
N GLY A 1111 -21.72 -42.32 -23.68
CA GLY A 1111 -22.25 -42.63 -22.35
C GLY A 1111 -22.46 -44.14 -22.13
N LEU A 1112 -23.00 -44.84 -23.14
CA LEU A 1112 -23.25 -46.29 -23.06
C LEU A 1112 -21.97 -47.12 -23.06
N ALA A 1113 -20.95 -46.71 -23.82
CA ALA A 1113 -19.66 -47.39 -23.83
C ALA A 1113 -19.05 -47.44 -22.42
N SER A 1114 -19.24 -46.38 -21.63
CA SER A 1114 -18.75 -46.26 -20.26
C SER A 1114 -19.70 -46.85 -19.21
N ALA A 1115 -21.01 -46.92 -19.47
CA ALA A 1115 -22.02 -47.42 -18.52
C ALA A 1115 -22.24 -48.94 -18.59
N VAL A 1116 -21.90 -49.59 -19.71
CA VAL A 1116 -22.19 -51.02 -19.96
C VAL A 1116 -20.89 -51.83 -19.95
N ASP A 1117 -20.95 -53.04 -19.39
CA ASP A 1117 -19.84 -54.00 -19.41
C ASP A 1117 -19.26 -54.20 -20.83
N GLY A 1118 -17.93 -54.19 -20.97
CA GLY A 1118 -17.22 -54.20 -22.25
C GLY A 1118 -17.57 -55.39 -23.15
N ALA A 1119 -17.97 -56.52 -22.56
CA ALA A 1119 -18.45 -57.68 -23.31
C ALA A 1119 -19.79 -57.45 -24.03
N LYS A 1120 -20.62 -56.52 -23.53
CA LYS A 1120 -21.94 -56.16 -24.07
C LYS A 1120 -21.95 -54.80 -24.78
N ALA A 1121 -20.96 -53.96 -24.54
CA ALA A 1121 -20.88 -52.60 -25.08
C ALA A 1121 -20.97 -52.57 -26.61
N SER A 1122 -20.29 -53.48 -27.32
CA SER A 1122 -20.37 -53.58 -28.79
C SER A 1122 -21.81 -53.78 -29.30
N ASN A 1123 -22.61 -54.62 -28.63
CA ASN A 1123 -24.01 -54.85 -28.99
C ASN A 1123 -24.90 -53.65 -28.64
N ALA A 1124 -24.63 -52.97 -27.52
CA ALA A 1124 -25.35 -51.76 -27.12
C ALA A 1124 -25.11 -50.60 -28.11
N LEU A 1125 -23.86 -50.40 -28.53
CA LEU A 1125 -23.48 -49.42 -29.54
C LEU A 1125 -24.15 -49.73 -30.89
N ALA A 1126 -24.16 -51.01 -31.30
CA ALA A 1126 -24.87 -51.45 -32.49
C ALA A 1126 -26.39 -51.17 -32.38
N ALA A 1127 -27.01 -51.40 -31.23
CA ALA A 1127 -28.44 -51.13 -31.04
C ALA A 1127 -28.79 -49.63 -31.17
N ILE A 1128 -27.98 -48.73 -30.60
CA ILE A 1128 -28.18 -47.28 -30.71
C ILE A 1128 -28.00 -46.79 -32.14
N ALA A 1129 -26.93 -47.23 -32.83
CA ALA A 1129 -26.74 -46.89 -34.25
C ALA A 1129 -27.90 -47.42 -35.10
N GLY A 1130 -28.31 -48.67 -34.88
CA GLY A 1130 -29.44 -49.27 -35.59
C GLY A 1130 -30.74 -48.49 -35.38
N LYS A 1131 -31.02 -48.05 -34.14
CA LYS A 1131 -32.18 -47.22 -33.83
C LYS A 1131 -32.11 -45.87 -34.55
N GLY A 1132 -30.97 -45.19 -34.56
CA GLY A 1132 -30.77 -43.94 -35.30
C GLY A 1132 -31.02 -44.10 -36.80
N ILE A 1133 -30.47 -45.15 -37.42
CA ILE A 1133 -30.65 -45.48 -38.83
C ILE A 1133 -32.13 -45.72 -39.17
N VAL A 1134 -32.82 -46.50 -38.35
CA VAL A 1134 -34.26 -46.81 -38.53
C VAL A 1134 -35.12 -45.54 -38.44
N ILE A 1135 -34.83 -44.66 -37.48
CA ILE A 1135 -35.55 -43.39 -37.29
C ILE A 1135 -35.41 -42.47 -38.51
N THR A 1136 -34.24 -42.48 -39.16
CA THR A 1136 -33.97 -41.71 -40.39
C THR A 1136 -34.49 -42.38 -41.67
N TYR A 1137 -35.30 -43.44 -41.55
CA TYR A 1137 -35.82 -44.21 -42.69
C TYR A 1137 -34.73 -44.72 -43.65
N PHE A 1138 -33.56 -45.09 -43.12
CA PHE A 1138 -32.40 -45.57 -43.90
C PHE A 1138 -31.86 -44.55 -44.91
N ASP A 1139 -31.89 -43.26 -44.56
CA ASP A 1139 -31.20 -42.21 -45.31
C ASP A 1139 -29.71 -42.56 -45.52
N PRO A 1140 -29.17 -42.53 -46.77
CA PRO A 1140 -27.82 -43.01 -47.05
C PRO A 1140 -26.70 -42.25 -46.32
N GLU A 1141 -26.85 -40.94 -46.12
CA GLU A 1141 -25.86 -40.09 -45.46
C GLU A 1141 -25.95 -40.26 -43.94
N ALA A 1142 -27.16 -40.25 -43.38
CA ALA A 1142 -27.36 -40.47 -41.94
C ALA A 1142 -26.91 -41.88 -41.52
N LEU A 1143 -27.11 -42.89 -42.38
CA LEU A 1143 -26.61 -44.23 -42.16
C LEU A 1143 -25.09 -44.25 -42.06
N ALA A 1144 -24.40 -43.67 -43.05
CA ALA A 1144 -22.94 -43.63 -43.05
C ALA A 1144 -22.38 -42.86 -41.83
N ALA A 1145 -23.01 -41.74 -41.48
CA ALA A 1145 -22.63 -40.93 -40.33
C ALA A 1145 -22.83 -41.68 -38.99
N CYS A 1146 -23.97 -42.35 -38.80
CA CYS A 1146 -24.23 -43.14 -37.57
C CYS A 1146 -23.22 -44.29 -37.40
N VAL A 1147 -22.91 -45.01 -38.49
CA VAL A 1147 -21.92 -46.10 -38.52
C VAL A 1147 -20.53 -45.56 -38.13
N ALA A 1148 -20.11 -44.45 -38.74
CA ALA A 1148 -18.81 -43.83 -38.45
C ALA A 1148 -18.70 -43.42 -36.97
N ARG A 1149 -19.74 -42.78 -36.41
CA ARG A 1149 -19.73 -42.29 -35.03
C ARG A 1149 -19.63 -43.38 -33.98
N VAL A 1150 -20.29 -44.53 -34.17
CA VAL A 1150 -20.16 -45.65 -33.21
C VAL A 1150 -18.84 -46.40 -33.38
N ARG A 1151 -18.27 -46.44 -34.59
CA ARG A 1151 -16.92 -47.00 -34.81
C ARG A 1151 -15.86 -46.15 -34.11
N GLU A 1152 -15.95 -44.83 -34.25
CA GLU A 1152 -15.06 -43.86 -33.60
C GLU A 1152 -15.06 -44.06 -32.07
N VAL A 1153 -16.24 -44.12 -31.46
CA VAL A 1153 -16.38 -44.35 -30.01
C VAL A 1153 -15.82 -45.71 -29.60
N ALA A 1154 -16.11 -46.77 -30.36
CA ALA A 1154 -15.62 -48.11 -30.05
C ALA A 1154 -14.09 -48.20 -30.14
N LEU A 1155 -13.48 -47.57 -31.15
CA LEU A 1155 -12.03 -47.49 -31.31
C LEU A 1155 -11.38 -46.77 -30.12
N ALA A 1156 -11.92 -45.60 -29.76
CA ALA A 1156 -11.41 -44.80 -28.64
C ALA A 1156 -11.51 -45.53 -27.29
N ALA A 1157 -12.59 -46.29 -27.08
CA ALA A 1157 -12.82 -47.03 -25.84
C ALA A 1157 -12.17 -48.44 -25.82
N GLY A 1158 -11.46 -48.85 -26.87
CA GLY A 1158 -10.89 -50.20 -26.98
C GLY A 1158 -11.94 -51.32 -27.06
N ILE A 1159 -13.15 -51.01 -27.52
CA ILE A 1159 -14.28 -51.94 -27.65
C ILE A 1159 -14.23 -52.62 -29.02
N ARG A 1160 -14.67 -53.88 -29.10
CA ARG A 1160 -14.78 -54.60 -30.37
C ARG A 1160 -15.68 -53.84 -31.35
N ASN A 1161 -15.21 -53.68 -32.59
CA ASN A 1161 -15.93 -52.97 -33.66
C ASN A 1161 -17.42 -53.39 -33.74
N PRO A 1162 -18.38 -52.48 -33.52
CA PRO A 1162 -19.81 -52.79 -33.49
C PRO A 1162 -20.45 -52.91 -34.88
N VAL A 1163 -19.75 -52.47 -35.95
CA VAL A 1163 -20.29 -52.43 -37.32
C VAL A 1163 -20.72 -53.80 -37.86
N PRO A 1164 -19.95 -54.90 -37.68
CA PRO A 1164 -20.39 -56.22 -38.12
C PRO A 1164 -21.70 -56.67 -37.47
N THR A 1165 -21.84 -56.47 -36.14
CA THR A 1165 -23.06 -56.80 -35.40
C THR A 1165 -24.23 -55.96 -35.89
N LEU A 1166 -24.03 -54.64 -36.01
CA LEU A 1166 -25.02 -53.70 -36.51
C LEU A 1166 -25.56 -54.11 -37.89
N VAL A 1167 -24.65 -54.37 -38.84
CA VAL A 1167 -25.02 -54.73 -40.22
C VAL A 1167 -25.73 -56.07 -40.27
N ALA A 1168 -25.26 -57.08 -39.53
CA ALA A 1168 -25.92 -58.38 -39.46
C ALA A 1168 -27.34 -58.26 -38.92
N THR A 1169 -27.53 -57.52 -37.81
CA THR A 1169 -28.85 -57.30 -37.20
C THR A 1169 -29.77 -56.50 -38.12
N LEU A 1170 -29.30 -55.42 -38.75
CA LEU A 1170 -30.11 -54.64 -39.68
C LEU A 1170 -30.52 -55.47 -40.90
N PHE A 1171 -29.58 -56.25 -41.48
CA PHE A 1171 -29.85 -57.06 -42.66
C PHE A 1171 -30.84 -58.20 -42.36
N GLU A 1172 -30.71 -58.89 -41.23
CA GLU A 1172 -31.66 -59.92 -40.78
C GLU A 1172 -33.07 -59.35 -40.63
N GLN A 1173 -33.21 -58.26 -39.85
CA GLN A 1173 -34.50 -57.63 -39.58
C GLN A 1173 -35.15 -57.03 -40.85
N LEU A 1174 -34.36 -56.42 -41.73
CA LEU A 1174 -34.85 -55.91 -43.01
C LEU A 1174 -35.22 -57.03 -43.97
N THR A 1175 -34.48 -58.15 -43.98
CA THR A 1175 -34.79 -59.29 -44.84
C THR A 1175 -36.16 -59.88 -44.49
N GLU A 1176 -36.48 -59.96 -43.20
CA GLU A 1176 -37.82 -60.37 -42.73
C GLU A 1176 -38.91 -59.37 -43.14
N ALA A 1177 -38.63 -58.07 -43.10
CA ALA A 1177 -39.63 -57.03 -43.33
C ALA A 1177 -39.89 -56.72 -44.82
N VAL A 1178 -38.84 -56.63 -45.65
CA VAL A 1178 -38.90 -56.12 -47.03
C VAL A 1178 -38.25 -57.05 -48.08
N GLY A 1179 -37.75 -58.21 -47.65
CA GLY A 1179 -37.08 -59.19 -48.51
C GLY A 1179 -35.58 -58.90 -48.72
N ALA A 1180 -34.81 -59.97 -48.97
CA ALA A 1180 -33.35 -59.94 -48.99
C ALA A 1180 -32.73 -58.95 -50.01
N GLU A 1181 -33.33 -58.81 -51.19
CA GLU A 1181 -32.80 -57.90 -52.23
C GLU A 1181 -32.94 -56.42 -51.82
N THR A 1182 -34.10 -56.04 -51.28
CA THR A 1182 -34.36 -54.67 -50.80
C THR A 1182 -33.52 -54.36 -49.57
N ALA A 1183 -33.40 -55.32 -48.64
CA ALA A 1183 -32.55 -55.21 -47.47
C ALA A 1183 -31.08 -54.97 -47.84
N ALA A 1184 -30.56 -55.72 -48.83
CA ALA A 1184 -29.19 -55.56 -49.33
C ALA A 1184 -28.93 -54.16 -49.90
N ARG A 1185 -29.88 -53.60 -50.66
CA ARG A 1185 -29.76 -52.24 -51.23
C ARG A 1185 -29.74 -51.15 -50.17
N LEU A 1186 -30.54 -51.29 -49.11
CA LEU A 1186 -30.63 -50.29 -48.04
C LEU A 1186 -29.37 -50.27 -47.14
N VAL A 1187 -28.76 -51.43 -46.92
CA VAL A 1187 -27.57 -51.55 -46.05
C VAL A 1187 -26.26 -51.26 -46.81
N MET A 1188 -26.20 -51.52 -48.13
CA MET A 1188 -25.03 -51.23 -48.97
C MET A 1188 -25.05 -49.78 -49.52
N SER A 1189 -24.98 -48.78 -48.64
CA SER A 1189 -24.89 -47.37 -49.02
C SER A 1189 -23.53 -47.03 -49.67
N GLU A 1190 -23.55 -46.25 -50.76
CA GLU A 1190 -22.34 -45.72 -51.40
C GLU A 1190 -21.61 -44.67 -50.54
N HIS A 1191 -22.27 -44.13 -49.51
CA HIS A 1191 -21.71 -43.12 -48.61
C HIS A 1191 -20.91 -43.74 -47.45
N LEU A 1192 -20.96 -45.06 -47.27
CA LEU A 1192 -20.13 -45.77 -46.27
C LEU A 1192 -18.64 -45.64 -46.61
N ALA A 1193 -17.80 -45.53 -45.57
CA ALA A 1193 -16.35 -45.63 -45.73
C ALA A 1193 -15.96 -46.99 -46.33
N ASP A 1194 -14.82 -47.04 -47.05
CA ASP A 1194 -14.39 -48.26 -47.75
C ASP A 1194 -14.30 -49.48 -46.84
N GLU A 1195 -13.87 -49.27 -45.59
CA GLU A 1195 -13.80 -50.31 -44.56
C GLU A 1195 -15.18 -50.86 -44.15
N ASP A 1196 -16.18 -50.00 -43.93
CA ASP A 1196 -17.53 -50.43 -43.54
C ASP A 1196 -18.28 -51.05 -44.71
N ARG A 1197 -18.04 -50.54 -45.91
CA ARG A 1197 -18.62 -51.07 -47.14
C ARG A 1197 -18.13 -52.49 -47.43
N ALA A 1198 -16.86 -52.78 -47.14
CA ALA A 1198 -16.33 -54.13 -47.20
C ALA A 1198 -17.02 -55.06 -46.20
N VAL A 1199 -17.16 -54.64 -44.93
CA VAL A 1199 -17.88 -55.41 -43.89
C VAL A 1199 -19.33 -55.68 -44.30
N ALA A 1200 -20.04 -54.66 -44.79
CA ALA A 1200 -21.43 -54.80 -45.22
C ALA A 1200 -21.58 -55.74 -46.42
N ARG A 1201 -20.71 -55.61 -47.44
CA ARG A 1201 -20.68 -56.49 -48.60
C ARG A 1201 -20.47 -57.94 -48.20
N ASP A 1202 -19.49 -58.18 -47.33
CA ASP A 1202 -19.07 -59.53 -46.95
C ASP A 1202 -20.17 -60.25 -46.14
N LEU A 1203 -20.90 -59.53 -45.27
CA LEU A 1203 -22.05 -60.05 -44.52
C LEU A 1203 -23.31 -60.24 -45.36
N VAL A 1204 -23.63 -59.29 -46.27
CA VAL A 1204 -24.85 -59.33 -47.10
C VAL A 1204 -24.76 -60.36 -48.22
N LEU A 1205 -23.58 -60.53 -48.83
CA LEU A 1205 -23.36 -61.49 -49.93
C LEU A 1205 -22.97 -62.91 -49.43
N GLY A 1206 -22.86 -63.10 -48.13
CA GLY A 1206 -22.51 -64.40 -47.52
C GLY A 1206 -21.09 -64.87 -47.82
N VAL A 1207 -20.14 -63.94 -47.97
CA VAL A 1207 -18.74 -64.24 -48.31
C VAL A 1207 -17.83 -64.00 -47.11
N VAL A 1208 -18.01 -64.72 -45.99
CA VAL A 1208 -16.90 -65.06 -45.08
C VAL A 1208 -17.20 -66.40 -44.39
N SER A 1209 -16.23 -67.30 -44.50
CA SER A 1209 -15.99 -68.45 -43.63
C SER A 1209 -15.34 -68.05 -42.31
#